data_AF-A0A0Q8PVU5-F1
#
_entry.id   AF-A0A0Q8PVU5-F1
#
_cell.length_a   1.000
_cell.length_b   1.000
_cell.length_c   1.000
_cell.angle_alpha   90.00
_cell.angle_beta   90.00
_cell.angle_gamma   90.00
#
_symmetry.space_group_name_H-M   'P 1'
#
loop_
_entity.id
_entity.type
_entity.pdbx_description
1 polymer ?
#
loop_
_entity_poly.entity_id
_entity_poly.type
_entity_poly.pdbx_seq_one_letter_code
_entity_poly.pdbx_strand_id
1 'polypeptide(L)'
;MRFLARVLAASLLITLVSGVGLSTAAEAAARPTAPRTVKAAPLNKAVKVTWAAPARSSGSRVDAYAVQQRNSGTTKWVNVKYTTGSGRSATIPSLQNGALYYFRVLARNRSGWGSASASVAVRPRTVPTAPRVPEADAHNSALGVYWTVPFSTGGAAIDYYRVEISTDAATWTTPKSPRTLPTAAAPVLYTGLEPGARYWFRIRAHNAAGFSPPTGAGPFRVYAAPGPVTDLVPTPGNGSVALTWTAPVPASPWVTGVADYLIEQSTDGETWTDAGTSATTAFNVSGLTNGQPYWFRVSARSTFPKVGHGPTTETSTNGPTGPPTAPQNITLGWDETTATHVLDWDLPVSDGGSEVTGYDVRATQGGVAGTPVDVDGGATELAVGPLAIANSFDIRSCNAIGCGDWSNDIGPVPGKVTGLDGEALHGTSGYVVTLTWSAPSNGAVAPVSLYTVQRSTDGGAFTALGTSSTPTYQDTTAVADTDYAYRVVAVGADGRGAPATLDLTTGPVQAVSAPVGPVVVDEGEETSFLVTLAAAPAVDTVVAVTSDDPDAAAPTESSVTVLAGQTTATVTVAGTEDDDLVAASATLTVSAGALSDTVVVDVTDDDTQAVVLSADDLTVVAGAEGQVSVRLAFQPVADVTLTVSSDATNKATVTPAEVVLTPANYATPVALTIAGVSHGSATVTVSAPGLPDQTIEVTVD
;
A
#
# COMPACT_ATOMS: atom_id res chain seq x y z
N MET A 1 140.46 42.82 -17.41
CA MET A 1 141.61 42.17 -18.08
C MET A 1 141.25 40.69 -18.22
N ARG A 2 141.36 40.05 -19.40
CA ARG A 2 142.59 39.46 -19.97
C ARG A 2 143.34 38.60 -18.91
N PHE A 3 143.68 37.32 -19.12
CA PHE A 3 143.79 36.54 -20.37
C PHE A 3 143.72 35.01 -20.16
N LEU A 4 143.84 34.28 -21.27
CA LEU A 4 143.85 32.82 -21.43
C LEU A 4 144.96 32.04 -20.68
N ALA A 5 144.54 30.88 -20.12
CA ALA A 5 145.01 29.51 -20.43
C ALA A 5 146.32 28.89 -19.90
N ARG A 6 146.23 27.53 -19.84
CA ARG A 6 147.26 26.47 -19.68
C ARG A 6 147.80 26.24 -18.26
N VAL A 7 148.09 25.03 -17.78
CA VAL A 7 147.74 23.60 -18.01
C VAL A 7 148.84 22.81 -17.31
N LEU A 8 148.48 21.85 -16.45
CA LEU A 8 149.28 20.69 -15.97
C LEU A 8 148.30 19.86 -15.13
N ALA A 9 147.60 18.84 -15.63
CA ALA A 9 148.04 17.61 -16.32
C ALA A 9 148.70 16.59 -15.37
N ALA A 10 147.87 15.74 -14.78
CA ALA A 10 148.23 14.41 -14.28
C ALA A 10 147.06 13.44 -14.59
N SER A 11 147.25 12.59 -15.59
CA SER A 11 146.45 11.37 -15.87
C SER A 11 147.30 10.17 -15.39
N LEU A 12 146.80 8.98 -15.06
CA LEU A 12 146.08 8.03 -15.91
C LEU A 12 145.93 6.71 -15.08
N LEU A 13 144.97 5.78 -15.25
CA LEU A 13 143.52 5.77 -15.54
C LEU A 13 143.05 4.30 -15.40
N ILE A 14 141.84 4.01 -14.87
CA ILE A 14 141.09 2.79 -15.19
C ILE A 14 139.58 3.09 -15.12
N THR A 15 138.84 2.60 -16.12
CA THR A 15 137.42 2.88 -16.36
C THR A 15 136.58 1.65 -16.10
N LEU A 16 135.43 1.78 -15.42
CA LEU A 16 134.24 0.95 -15.66
C LEU A 16 132.98 1.60 -15.08
N VAL A 17 131.87 1.47 -15.81
CA VAL A 17 130.62 2.18 -15.60
C VAL A 17 129.81 1.59 -14.44
N SER A 18 129.34 2.41 -13.49
CA SER A 18 128.13 2.11 -12.73
C SER A 18 127.55 3.34 -12.01
N GLY A 19 126.23 3.33 -11.81
CA GLY A 19 125.61 3.98 -10.65
C GLY A 19 125.42 5.49 -10.70
N VAL A 20 124.51 5.99 -11.56
CA VAL A 20 123.65 7.11 -11.14
C VAL A 20 122.80 6.63 -9.97
N GLY A 21 123.32 6.82 -8.76
CA GLY A 21 122.62 6.60 -7.50
C GLY A 21 121.53 7.65 -7.31
N LEU A 22 120.49 7.63 -8.15
CA LEU A 22 119.21 8.22 -7.83
C LEU A 22 118.72 7.53 -6.55
N SER A 23 118.92 8.21 -5.42
CA SER A 23 118.34 7.83 -4.14
C SER A 23 116.82 7.95 -4.28
N THR A 24 116.17 6.86 -4.69
CA THR A 24 114.75 6.68 -4.43
C THR A 24 114.60 6.56 -2.93
N ALA A 25 114.29 7.69 -2.29
CA ALA A 25 113.93 7.72 -0.89
C ALA A 25 112.85 6.64 -0.67
N ALA A 26 113.15 5.66 0.18
CA ALA A 26 112.21 4.60 0.49
C ALA A 26 110.97 5.24 1.11
N GLU A 27 109.89 5.32 0.33
CA GLU A 27 108.71 6.10 0.67
C GLU A 27 108.22 5.70 2.06
N ALA A 28 108.23 6.65 2.99
CA ALA A 28 107.99 6.38 4.40
C ALA A 28 106.64 5.66 4.54
N ALA A 29 106.67 4.44 5.08
CA ALA A 29 105.51 3.55 5.03
C ALA A 29 104.26 4.25 5.57
N ALA A 30 103.28 4.55 4.71
CA ALA A 30 102.09 5.25 5.15
C ALA A 30 101.12 4.30 5.88
N ARG A 31 100.16 4.88 6.59
CA ARG A 31 99.08 4.14 7.24
C ARG A 31 98.18 3.47 6.18
N PRO A 32 97.55 2.31 6.48
CA PRO A 32 96.74 1.61 5.47
C PRO A 32 95.55 2.44 4.97
N THR A 33 95.15 2.22 3.71
CA THR A 33 93.85 2.72 3.23
C THR A 33 92.69 1.94 3.86
N ALA A 34 91.46 2.40 3.66
CA ALA A 34 90.27 1.74 4.20
C ALA A 34 90.12 0.27 3.76
N PRO A 35 89.74 -0.65 4.67
CA PRO A 35 89.24 -1.98 4.32
C PRO A 35 88.05 -1.91 3.37
N ARG A 36 87.97 -2.86 2.43
CA ARG A 36 86.99 -2.87 1.35
C ARG A 36 85.87 -3.89 1.60
N THR A 37 84.80 -3.79 0.81
CA THR A 37 83.67 -4.75 0.77
C THR A 37 83.20 -5.19 2.16
N VAL A 38 83.09 -4.23 3.09
CA VAL A 38 82.63 -4.52 4.45
C VAL A 38 81.18 -4.98 4.37
N LYS A 39 80.86 -6.12 5.00
CA LYS A 39 79.52 -6.68 5.10
C LYS A 39 79.25 -7.03 6.56
N ALA A 40 77.99 -6.92 6.98
CA ALA A 40 77.54 -7.33 8.30
C ALA A 40 76.39 -8.32 8.16
N ALA A 41 76.60 -9.55 8.63
CA ALA A 41 75.57 -10.57 8.73
C ALA A 41 74.99 -10.58 10.15
N PRO A 42 73.66 -10.47 10.33
CA PRO A 42 73.05 -10.51 11.65
C PRO A 42 73.05 -11.94 12.21
N LEU A 43 73.21 -12.05 13.52
CA LEU A 43 73.14 -13.29 14.30
C LEU A 43 72.30 -13.03 15.57
N ASN A 44 72.00 -14.09 16.34
CA ASN A 44 71.32 -13.94 17.63
C ASN A 44 72.20 -13.18 18.63
N LYS A 45 71.75 -12.00 19.07
CA LYS A 45 72.47 -11.08 19.97
C LYS A 45 73.90 -10.75 19.50
N ALA A 46 74.17 -10.84 18.20
CA ALA A 46 75.50 -10.68 17.65
C ALA A 46 75.48 -10.26 16.17
N VAL A 47 76.61 -9.80 15.65
CA VAL A 47 76.83 -9.52 14.23
C VAL A 47 78.18 -10.07 13.79
N LYS A 48 78.21 -10.78 12.66
CA LYS A 48 79.44 -11.17 11.98
C LYS A 48 79.79 -10.12 10.93
N VAL A 49 80.85 -9.35 11.19
CA VAL A 49 81.41 -8.38 10.23
C VAL A 49 82.51 -9.05 9.43
N THR A 50 82.48 -8.95 8.10
CA THR A 50 83.51 -9.45 7.18
C THR A 50 84.00 -8.31 6.28
N TRP A 51 85.26 -8.38 5.82
CA TRP A 51 85.87 -7.34 4.99
C TRP A 51 87.00 -7.89 4.11
N ALA A 52 87.26 -7.21 2.99
CA ALA A 52 88.46 -7.41 2.20
C ALA A 52 89.60 -6.48 2.68
N ALA A 53 90.84 -6.89 2.41
CA ALA A 53 92.01 -6.09 2.71
C ALA A 53 92.00 -4.75 1.93
N PRO A 54 92.63 -3.69 2.47
CA PRO A 54 92.85 -2.42 1.77
C PRO A 54 93.43 -2.61 0.35
N ALA A 55 93.12 -1.71 -0.59
CA ALA A 55 93.63 -1.79 -1.96
C ALA A 55 95.11 -1.41 -2.08
N ARG A 56 95.60 -0.52 -1.21
CA ARG A 56 97.00 -0.13 -1.13
C ARG A 56 97.50 -0.30 0.30
N SER A 57 98.60 -1.02 0.46
CA SER A 57 99.42 -1.03 1.67
C SER A 57 100.83 -0.56 1.28
N SER A 58 101.14 0.70 1.55
CA SER A 58 102.39 1.39 1.18
C SER A 58 103.60 0.77 1.89
N GLY A 59 104.19 -0.25 1.26
CA GLY A 59 105.43 -0.90 1.68
C GLY A 59 105.36 -1.65 3.02
N SER A 60 104.18 -1.88 3.61
CA SER A 60 104.05 -2.55 4.91
C SER A 60 102.76 -3.34 5.07
N ARG A 61 102.89 -4.65 5.27
CA ARG A 61 101.80 -5.62 5.47
C ARG A 61 100.89 -5.18 6.62
N VAL A 62 99.58 -5.30 6.40
CA VAL A 62 98.56 -5.12 7.44
C VAL A 62 98.73 -6.21 8.51
N ASP A 63 98.89 -5.81 9.77
CA ASP A 63 99.19 -6.69 10.91
C ASP A 63 97.99 -6.89 11.85
N ALA A 64 97.05 -5.96 11.87
CA ALA A 64 95.81 -6.05 12.63
C ALA A 64 94.64 -5.27 11.99
N TYR A 65 93.41 -5.56 12.42
CA TYR A 65 92.22 -4.76 12.14
C TYR A 65 91.50 -4.40 13.43
N ALA A 66 90.76 -3.29 13.42
CA ALA A 66 89.85 -2.87 14.48
C ALA A 66 88.44 -2.74 13.90
N VAL A 67 87.48 -3.43 14.49
CA VAL A 67 86.05 -3.26 14.20
C VAL A 67 85.50 -2.22 15.16
N GLN A 68 84.94 -1.15 14.59
CA GLN A 68 84.25 -0.10 15.32
C GLN A 68 82.74 -0.26 15.20
N GLN A 69 82.05 -0.06 16.33
CA GLN A 69 80.60 -0.03 16.44
C GLN A 69 80.12 1.39 16.78
N ARG A 70 78.94 1.74 16.29
CA ARG A 70 78.14 2.89 16.71
C ARG A 70 76.67 2.47 16.83
N ASN A 71 76.04 2.80 17.93
CA ASN A 71 74.61 2.51 18.14
C ASN A 71 73.76 3.55 17.38
N SER A 72 72.55 3.19 16.96
CA SER A 72 71.62 4.17 16.38
C SER A 72 71.32 5.30 17.37
N GLY A 73 71.17 6.53 16.86
CA GLY A 73 71.01 7.74 17.68
C GLY A 73 72.30 8.31 18.29
N THR A 74 73.46 7.66 18.12
CA THR A 74 74.75 8.18 18.61
C THR A 74 75.71 8.54 17.47
N THR A 75 76.63 9.45 17.74
CA THR A 75 77.73 9.83 16.82
C THR A 75 79.05 9.12 17.15
N LYS A 76 79.22 8.68 18.40
CA LYS A 76 80.47 8.10 18.94
C LYS A 76 80.71 6.68 18.43
N TRP A 77 81.91 6.46 17.88
CA TRP A 77 82.41 5.13 17.50
C TRP A 77 83.26 4.53 18.62
N VAL A 78 83.12 3.23 18.87
CA VAL A 78 83.87 2.47 19.88
C VAL A 78 84.54 1.27 19.23
N ASN A 79 85.83 1.03 19.52
CA ASN A 79 86.54 -0.19 19.11
C ASN A 79 86.01 -1.38 19.91
N VAL A 80 85.23 -2.27 19.27
CA VAL A 80 84.57 -3.41 19.93
C VAL A 80 85.28 -4.75 19.73
N LYS A 81 86.15 -4.85 18.73
CA LYS A 81 86.99 -6.03 18.52
C LYS A 81 88.26 -5.67 17.75
N TYR A 82 89.37 -6.33 18.09
CA TYR A 82 90.57 -6.36 17.26
C TYR A 82 90.77 -7.76 16.68
N THR A 83 91.29 -7.85 15.46
CA THR A 83 91.82 -9.11 14.88
C THR A 83 93.30 -8.94 14.57
N THR A 84 94.08 -9.99 14.77
CA THR A 84 95.52 -10.04 14.47
C THR A 84 95.77 -10.84 13.19
N GLY A 85 96.86 -10.53 12.50
CA GLY A 85 97.28 -11.23 11.28
C GLY A 85 96.31 -11.06 10.10
N SER A 86 96.05 -12.15 9.39
CA SER A 86 95.25 -12.19 8.16
C SER A 86 93.73 -12.28 8.39
N GLY A 87 93.26 -12.22 9.65
CA GLY A 87 91.85 -12.37 10.01
C GLY A 87 90.95 -11.27 9.43
N ARG A 88 90.08 -11.66 8.48
CA ARG A 88 89.17 -10.81 7.68
C ARG A 88 87.68 -10.90 8.10
N SER A 89 87.45 -11.37 9.33
CA SER A 89 86.12 -11.55 9.90
C SER A 89 86.18 -11.38 11.43
N ALA A 90 85.13 -10.83 12.02
CA ALA A 90 84.94 -10.78 13.47
C ALA A 90 83.46 -10.92 13.82
N THR A 91 83.16 -11.63 14.91
CA THR A 91 81.82 -11.65 15.51
C THR A 91 81.81 -10.72 16.72
N ILE A 92 80.85 -9.80 16.75
CA ILE A 92 80.60 -8.87 17.85
C ILE A 92 79.39 -9.40 18.64
N PRO A 93 79.59 -9.89 19.89
CA PRO A 93 78.51 -10.44 20.73
C PRO A 93 77.81 -9.35 21.56
N SER A 94 76.88 -9.78 22.42
CA SER A 94 76.20 -8.95 23.44
C SER A 94 75.42 -7.74 22.89
N LEU A 95 74.86 -7.90 21.69
CA LEU A 95 73.97 -6.92 21.05
C LEU A 95 72.49 -7.24 21.34
N GLN A 96 71.63 -6.24 21.24
CA GLN A 96 70.18 -6.44 21.34
C GLN A 96 69.59 -6.76 19.96
N ASN A 97 68.79 -7.82 19.85
CA ASN A 97 68.08 -8.14 18.61
C ASN A 97 67.07 -7.02 18.27
N GLY A 98 66.91 -6.71 16.99
CA GLY A 98 66.05 -5.63 16.49
C GLY A 98 66.64 -4.21 16.60
N ALA A 99 67.57 -3.96 17.52
CA ALA A 99 68.26 -2.67 17.63
C ALA A 99 69.19 -2.43 16.43
N LEU A 100 69.28 -1.18 15.95
CA LEU A 100 70.10 -0.83 14.78
C LEU A 100 71.52 -0.44 15.20
N TYR A 101 72.50 -1.11 14.61
CA TYR A 101 73.92 -0.85 14.82
C TYR A 101 74.61 -0.55 13.49
N TYR A 102 75.64 0.31 13.56
CA TYR A 102 76.52 0.61 12.45
C TYR A 102 77.91 0.05 12.75
N PHE A 103 78.53 -0.60 11.77
CA PHE A 103 79.89 -1.14 11.86
C PHE A 103 80.79 -0.59 10.77
N ARG A 104 82.04 -0.29 11.12
CA ARG A 104 83.12 0.04 10.17
C ARG A 104 84.43 -0.60 10.62
N VAL A 105 85.37 -0.78 9.71
CA VAL A 105 86.65 -1.46 9.99
C VAL A 105 87.82 -0.54 9.67
N LEU A 106 88.84 -0.55 10.52
CA LEU A 106 90.15 0.08 10.29
C LEU A 106 91.22 -1.00 10.15
N ALA A 107 92.22 -0.77 9.32
CA ALA A 107 93.42 -1.60 9.24
C ALA A 107 94.62 -0.93 9.94
N ARG A 108 95.55 -1.72 10.47
CA ARG A 108 96.82 -1.27 11.05
C ARG A 108 98.00 -1.85 10.29
N ASN A 109 99.11 -1.12 10.26
CA ASN A 109 100.44 -1.64 10.02
C ASN A 109 101.41 -1.01 11.04
N ARG A 110 102.73 -1.19 10.84
CA ARG A 110 103.78 -0.57 11.68
C ARG A 110 103.65 0.95 11.86
N SER A 111 103.03 1.64 10.90
CA SER A 111 102.83 3.09 10.88
C SER A 111 101.55 3.55 11.60
N GLY A 112 100.76 2.60 12.13
CA GLY A 112 99.56 2.84 12.93
C GLY A 112 98.25 2.53 12.21
N TRP A 113 97.16 2.98 12.83
CA TRP A 113 95.80 2.80 12.31
C TRP A 113 95.51 3.72 11.11
N GLY A 114 94.97 3.12 10.05
CA GLY A 114 94.56 3.78 8.81
C GLY A 114 93.13 4.33 8.81
N SER A 115 92.66 4.75 7.64
CA SER A 115 91.30 5.25 7.47
C SER A 115 90.24 4.18 7.69
N ALA A 116 89.08 4.58 8.22
CA ALA A 116 87.95 3.67 8.41
C ALA A 116 87.21 3.40 7.09
N SER A 117 86.64 2.21 6.96
CA SER A 117 85.69 1.89 5.88
C SER A 117 84.43 2.75 5.94
N ALA A 118 83.67 2.76 4.83
CA ALA A 118 82.25 3.07 4.88
C ALA A 118 81.54 2.20 5.94
N SER A 119 80.52 2.75 6.59
CA SER A 119 79.78 2.05 7.63
C SER A 119 78.63 1.21 7.04
N VAL A 120 78.48 -0.03 7.50
CA VAL A 120 77.32 -0.87 7.21
C VAL A 120 76.34 -0.86 8.38
N ALA A 121 75.05 -0.77 8.09
CA ALA A 121 73.97 -0.78 9.06
C ALA A 121 73.32 -2.17 9.14
N VAL A 122 72.99 -2.65 10.34
CA VAL A 122 72.43 -3.99 10.55
C VAL A 122 71.62 -4.06 11.85
N ARG A 123 70.58 -4.89 11.87
CA ARG A 123 69.84 -5.27 13.08
C ARG A 123 70.12 -6.75 13.40
N PRO A 124 70.75 -7.09 14.54
CA PRO A 124 70.87 -8.47 15.00
C PRO A 124 69.49 -9.11 15.09
N ARG A 125 69.38 -10.39 14.78
CA ARG A 125 68.10 -11.11 14.81
C ARG A 125 68.29 -12.60 15.02
N THR A 126 67.25 -13.21 15.56
CA THR A 126 67.10 -14.66 15.71
C THR A 126 65.71 -15.07 15.23
N VAL A 127 65.46 -16.37 15.10
CA VAL A 127 64.11 -16.89 14.82
C VAL A 127 63.13 -16.48 15.93
N PRO A 128 61.82 -16.40 15.67
CA PRO A 128 60.84 -16.10 16.71
C PRO A 128 60.83 -17.19 17.80
N THR A 129 60.27 -16.88 18.97
CA THR A 129 59.85 -17.94 19.91
C THR A 129 58.73 -18.76 19.27
N ALA A 130 58.46 -19.94 19.81
CA ALA A 130 57.34 -20.74 19.33
C ALA A 130 55.99 -20.01 19.60
N PRO A 131 54.98 -20.11 18.70
CA PRO A 131 53.61 -19.66 18.98
C PRO A 131 53.00 -20.46 20.13
N ARG A 132 51.94 -19.96 20.79
CA ARG A 132 51.18 -20.77 21.76
C ARG A 132 49.86 -21.20 21.13
N VAL A 133 49.62 -22.51 21.10
CA VAL A 133 48.40 -23.15 20.57
C VAL A 133 47.47 -23.40 21.77
N PRO A 134 46.32 -22.73 21.89
CA PRO A 134 45.39 -22.98 22.99
C PRO A 134 44.61 -24.28 22.79
N GLU A 135 43.89 -24.41 21.67
CA GLU A 135 42.93 -25.49 21.39
C GLU A 135 42.64 -25.56 19.88
N ALA A 136 41.93 -26.60 19.45
CA ALA A 136 41.31 -26.69 18.12
C ALA A 136 39.83 -27.08 18.26
N ASP A 137 38.97 -26.44 17.48
CA ASP A 137 37.53 -26.66 17.47
C ASP A 137 37.13 -27.82 16.55
N ALA A 138 36.13 -28.60 16.98
CA ALA A 138 35.45 -29.57 16.12
C ALA A 138 34.42 -28.89 15.21
N HIS A 139 34.49 -29.20 13.91
CA HIS A 139 33.54 -28.82 12.87
C HIS A 139 33.13 -30.07 12.08
N ASN A 140 32.08 -30.00 11.26
CA ASN A 140 31.63 -31.17 10.47
C ASN A 140 32.72 -31.66 9.50
N SER A 141 33.25 -32.85 9.77
CA SER A 141 34.39 -33.43 9.04
C SER A 141 35.58 -32.46 8.92
N ALA A 142 35.79 -31.63 9.94
CA ALA A 142 36.74 -30.54 9.91
C ALA A 142 37.27 -30.14 11.31
N LEU A 143 38.42 -29.46 11.33
CA LEU A 143 39.04 -28.92 12.56
C LEU A 143 39.49 -27.47 12.37
N GLY A 144 39.07 -26.59 13.29
CA GLY A 144 39.45 -25.17 13.31
C GLY A 144 40.63 -24.95 14.25
N VAL A 145 41.80 -24.60 13.70
CA VAL A 145 43.06 -24.51 14.46
C VAL A 145 43.42 -23.05 14.73
N TYR A 146 43.66 -22.72 16.00
CA TYR A 146 44.00 -21.38 16.47
C TYR A 146 45.40 -21.35 17.09
N TRP A 147 46.02 -20.17 17.09
CA TRP A 147 47.23 -19.92 17.87
C TRP A 147 47.33 -18.44 18.22
N THR A 148 48.07 -18.18 19.29
CA THR A 148 48.47 -16.83 19.71
C THR A 148 49.88 -16.53 19.20
N VAL A 149 50.14 -15.25 18.92
CA VAL A 149 51.43 -14.81 18.37
C VAL A 149 52.59 -15.10 19.34
N PRO A 150 53.81 -15.39 18.84
CA PRO A 150 55.00 -15.56 19.67
C PRO A 150 55.26 -14.38 20.60
N PHE A 151 55.63 -14.68 21.85
CA PHE A 151 56.07 -13.69 22.83
C PHE A 151 57.25 -12.82 22.35
N SER A 152 58.15 -13.38 21.52
CA SER A 152 59.19 -12.62 20.86
C SER A 152 59.29 -12.95 19.37
N THR A 153 59.34 -11.91 18.55
CA THR A 153 59.60 -11.99 17.11
C THR A 153 61.09 -12.22 16.79
N GLY A 154 61.97 -12.31 17.79
CA GLY A 154 63.41 -12.50 17.58
C GLY A 154 64.14 -11.28 17.00
N GLY A 155 63.49 -10.13 16.88
CA GLY A 155 64.08 -8.88 16.36
C GLY A 155 63.90 -8.63 14.86
N ALA A 156 63.06 -9.42 14.19
CA ALA A 156 62.57 -9.16 12.85
C ALA A 156 61.07 -9.47 12.80
N ALA A 157 60.28 -8.74 12.00
CA ALA A 157 58.85 -8.95 11.92
C ALA A 157 58.51 -10.40 11.52
N ILE A 158 57.46 -10.96 12.15
CA ILE A 158 56.89 -12.23 11.71
C ILE A 158 56.21 -11.97 10.38
N ASP A 159 56.58 -12.74 9.37
CA ASP A 159 56.12 -12.54 8.01
C ASP A 159 55.04 -13.57 7.61
N TYR A 160 54.98 -14.73 8.28
CA TYR A 160 53.86 -15.68 8.24
C TYR A 160 53.92 -16.77 9.33
N TYR A 161 52.83 -17.53 9.44
CA TYR A 161 52.78 -18.83 10.13
C TYR A 161 52.71 -20.00 9.15
N ARG A 162 53.40 -21.09 9.49
CA ARG A 162 53.24 -22.40 8.85
C ARG A 162 52.52 -23.33 9.82
N VAL A 163 51.38 -23.85 9.41
CA VAL A 163 50.62 -24.89 10.11
C VAL A 163 50.82 -26.20 9.36
N GLU A 164 51.21 -27.26 10.08
CA GLU A 164 51.48 -28.59 9.55
C GLU A 164 50.54 -29.59 10.24
N ILE A 165 49.98 -30.55 9.50
CA ILE A 165 49.10 -31.60 10.01
C ILE A 165 49.80 -32.96 9.97
N SER A 166 49.41 -33.87 10.84
CA SER A 166 49.92 -35.25 10.93
C SER A 166 48.82 -36.19 11.42
N THR A 167 48.83 -37.43 10.95
CA THR A 167 47.93 -38.54 11.36
C THR A 167 48.61 -39.56 12.29
N ASP A 168 49.91 -39.43 12.52
CA ASP A 168 50.77 -40.37 13.25
C ASP A 168 51.71 -39.67 14.28
N ALA A 169 51.61 -38.34 14.39
CA ALA A 169 52.54 -37.42 15.08
C ALA A 169 54.01 -37.42 14.59
N ALA A 170 54.36 -38.23 13.58
CA ALA A 170 55.72 -38.43 13.09
C ALA A 170 55.93 -37.84 11.69
N THR A 171 54.98 -38.10 10.79
CA THR A 171 54.95 -37.62 9.40
C THR A 171 54.09 -36.36 9.32
N TRP A 172 54.69 -35.26 8.87
CA TRP A 172 54.06 -33.94 8.87
C TRP A 172 53.91 -33.42 7.45
N THR A 173 52.68 -33.08 7.07
CA THR A 173 52.36 -32.50 5.75
C THR A 173 51.96 -31.04 5.89
N THR A 174 52.26 -30.25 4.86
CA THR A 174 51.70 -28.91 4.67
C THR A 174 50.61 -29.01 3.60
N PRO A 175 49.32 -29.12 3.96
CA PRO A 175 48.25 -29.09 2.98
C PRO A 175 48.18 -27.71 2.31
N LYS A 176 47.51 -27.67 1.14
CA LYS A 176 47.49 -26.51 0.25
C LYS A 176 46.67 -25.34 0.84
N SER A 177 47.28 -24.54 1.70
CA SER A 177 46.85 -23.16 1.96
C SER A 177 48.01 -22.28 2.41
N PRO A 178 47.98 -20.98 2.09
CA PRO A 178 49.17 -20.16 2.05
C PRO A 178 49.57 -19.67 3.44
N ARG A 179 50.89 -19.58 3.63
CA ARG A 179 51.61 -18.44 4.25
C ARG A 179 50.70 -17.52 5.11
N THR A 180 50.20 -18.00 6.25
CA THR A 180 49.13 -17.32 6.97
C THR A 180 49.62 -16.00 7.52
N LEU A 181 48.90 -14.91 7.23
CA LEU A 181 49.28 -13.56 7.63
C LEU A 181 49.28 -13.40 9.17
N PRO A 182 50.00 -12.40 9.74
CA PRO A 182 50.26 -12.36 11.18
C PRO A 182 49.05 -12.12 12.10
N THR A 183 47.86 -11.93 11.55
CA THR A 183 46.61 -11.61 12.28
C THR A 183 46.00 -12.86 12.93
N ALA A 184 46.24 -13.02 14.24
CA ALA A 184 45.80 -14.15 15.05
C ALA A 184 44.29 -14.18 15.42
N ALA A 185 43.43 -13.64 14.56
CA ALA A 185 42.02 -13.39 14.87
C ALA A 185 41.04 -14.49 14.41
N ALA A 186 41.42 -15.34 13.45
CA ALA A 186 40.56 -16.35 12.85
C ALA A 186 41.24 -17.73 12.83
N PRO A 187 40.48 -18.84 12.92
CA PRO A 187 41.04 -20.18 12.77
C PRO A 187 41.50 -20.42 11.33
N VAL A 188 42.47 -21.32 11.17
CA VAL A 188 42.62 -22.04 9.91
C VAL A 188 41.76 -23.30 9.99
N LEU A 189 40.74 -23.37 9.14
CA LEU A 189 39.85 -24.52 9.03
C LEU A 189 40.47 -25.59 8.11
N TYR A 190 40.55 -26.81 8.61
CA TYR A 190 40.98 -27.99 7.87
C TYR A 190 39.75 -28.86 7.58
N THR A 191 39.28 -28.89 6.33
CA THR A 191 38.06 -29.59 5.90
C THR A 191 38.37 -30.93 5.23
N GLY A 192 37.37 -31.81 5.14
CA GLY A 192 37.50 -33.11 4.48
C GLY A 192 38.36 -34.10 5.29
N LEU A 193 38.31 -33.98 6.62
CA LEU A 193 38.98 -34.88 7.54
C LEU A 193 38.05 -36.03 7.93
N GLU A 194 38.61 -37.21 8.17
CA GLU A 194 37.84 -38.43 8.44
C GLU A 194 37.27 -38.43 9.88
N PRO A 195 35.94 -38.56 10.07
CA PRO A 195 35.34 -38.65 11.41
C PRO A 195 35.95 -39.77 12.26
N GLY A 196 36.28 -39.45 13.52
CA GLY A 196 36.90 -40.38 14.46
C GLY A 196 38.41 -40.59 14.30
N ALA A 197 38.98 -40.25 13.15
CA ALA A 197 40.42 -40.21 12.97
C ALA A 197 41.07 -39.15 13.89
N ARG A 198 42.37 -39.33 14.14
CA ARG A 198 43.15 -38.47 15.03
C ARG A 198 44.10 -37.61 14.21
N TYR A 199 44.08 -36.31 14.47
CA TYR A 199 44.96 -35.37 13.81
C TYR A 199 45.76 -34.58 14.84
N TRP A 200 47.05 -34.41 14.56
CA TRP A 200 47.97 -33.56 15.28
C TRP A 200 48.29 -32.36 14.40
N PHE A 201 48.37 -31.18 15.02
CA PHE A 201 48.82 -29.97 14.36
C PHE A 201 50.11 -29.48 15.01
N ARG A 202 50.97 -28.85 14.22
CA ARG A 202 52.05 -28.02 14.76
C ARG A 202 52.16 -26.71 14.00
N ILE A 203 52.42 -25.63 14.72
CA ILE A 203 52.56 -24.29 14.16
C ILE A 203 53.98 -23.75 14.38
N ARG A 204 54.54 -23.12 13.36
CA ARG A 204 55.81 -22.39 13.40
C ARG A 204 55.60 -20.95 12.91
N ALA A 205 56.18 -19.99 13.61
CA ALA A 205 56.31 -18.62 13.10
C ALA A 205 57.55 -18.51 12.22
N HIS A 206 57.47 -17.76 11.13
CA HIS A 206 58.62 -17.42 10.30
C HIS A 206 58.99 -15.94 10.45
N ASN A 207 60.28 -15.63 10.32
CA ASN A 207 60.78 -14.27 10.13
C ASN A 207 62.03 -14.28 9.23
N ALA A 208 62.66 -13.13 9.01
CA ALA A 208 63.88 -13.01 8.20
C ALA A 208 65.14 -13.75 8.73
N ALA A 209 65.06 -14.46 9.86
CA ALA A 209 66.08 -15.37 10.37
C ALA A 209 65.70 -16.86 10.26
N GLY A 210 64.46 -17.18 9.86
CA GLY A 210 63.96 -18.55 9.68
C GLY A 210 62.74 -18.86 10.57
N PHE A 211 62.49 -20.16 10.77
CA PHE A 211 61.38 -20.65 11.58
C PHE A 211 61.69 -20.74 13.08
N SER A 212 60.69 -20.42 13.90
CA SER A 212 60.66 -20.81 15.31
C SER A 212 60.73 -22.33 15.48
N PRO A 213 61.04 -22.83 16.69
CA PRO A 213 60.63 -24.16 17.09
C PRO A 213 59.10 -24.35 16.88
N PRO A 214 58.64 -25.57 16.55
CA PRO A 214 57.22 -25.86 16.44
C PRO A 214 56.57 -25.96 17.82
N THR A 215 55.32 -25.51 17.92
CA THR A 215 54.41 -25.90 19.02
C THR A 215 53.38 -26.86 18.47
N GLY A 216 53.30 -28.06 19.05
CA GLY A 216 52.33 -29.08 18.68
C GLY A 216 51.07 -29.05 19.56
N ALA A 217 49.97 -29.54 19.03
CA ALA A 217 48.74 -29.83 19.77
C ALA A 217 47.99 -31.03 19.15
N GLY A 218 47.22 -31.74 19.99
CA GLY A 218 46.49 -32.95 19.62
C GLY A 218 46.96 -34.20 20.38
N PRO A 219 46.40 -35.39 20.09
CA PRO A 219 45.46 -35.64 19.00
C PRO A 219 44.10 -34.98 19.22
N PHE A 220 43.63 -34.26 18.21
CA PHE A 220 42.22 -33.86 18.10
C PHE A 220 41.45 -34.93 17.34
N ARG A 221 40.16 -35.07 17.68
CA ARG A 221 39.24 -35.98 17.00
C ARG A 221 38.29 -35.18 16.14
N VAL A 222 38.03 -35.70 14.94
CA VAL A 222 37.04 -35.14 14.02
C VAL A 222 35.68 -35.73 14.34
N TYR A 223 34.65 -34.91 14.21
CA TYR A 223 33.26 -35.31 14.36
C TYR A 223 32.49 -35.05 13.06
N ALA A 224 31.53 -35.90 12.75
CA ALA A 224 30.52 -35.63 11.75
C ALA A 224 29.28 -35.02 12.41
N ALA A 225 28.57 -34.16 11.67
CA ALA A 225 27.23 -33.74 12.04
C ALA A 225 26.25 -34.94 12.06
N PRO A 226 25.06 -34.80 12.68
CA PRO A 226 24.08 -35.89 12.71
C PRO A 226 23.68 -36.35 11.29
N GLY A 227 23.11 -37.55 11.19
CA GLY A 227 22.52 -38.03 9.94
C GLY A 227 21.26 -37.26 9.52
N PRO A 228 20.75 -37.50 8.30
CA PRO A 228 19.43 -37.02 7.89
C PRO A 228 18.34 -37.63 8.77
N VAL A 229 17.23 -36.91 8.97
CA VAL A 229 16.02 -37.50 9.56
C VAL A 229 15.40 -38.51 8.59
N THR A 230 14.72 -39.53 9.09
CA THR A 230 13.94 -40.45 8.24
C THR A 230 12.45 -40.27 8.46
N ASP A 231 11.63 -40.86 7.60
CA ASP A 231 10.17 -40.93 7.78
C ASP A 231 9.50 -39.54 7.93
N LEU A 232 9.99 -38.55 7.18
CA LEU A 232 9.47 -37.18 7.19
C LEU A 232 8.11 -37.11 6.49
N VAL A 233 7.03 -37.10 7.28
CA VAL A 233 5.64 -37.09 6.81
C VAL A 233 5.01 -35.71 7.03
N PRO A 234 4.53 -35.05 5.96
CA PRO A 234 3.69 -33.86 6.06
C PRO A 234 2.22 -34.27 6.20
N THR A 235 1.55 -33.76 7.23
CA THR A 235 0.12 -33.96 7.47
C THR A 235 -0.60 -32.61 7.35
N PRO A 236 -1.33 -32.36 6.24
CA PRO A 236 -2.18 -31.19 6.06
C PRO A 236 -3.21 -31.01 7.18
N GLY A 237 -3.41 -29.77 7.60
CA GLY A 237 -4.56 -29.29 8.37
C GLY A 237 -5.04 -27.95 7.79
N ASN A 238 -5.87 -27.20 8.52
CA ASN A 238 -6.35 -25.89 8.07
C ASN A 238 -5.31 -24.79 8.37
N GLY A 239 -4.77 -24.14 7.34
CA GLY A 239 -3.76 -23.08 7.45
C GLY A 239 -2.41 -23.52 8.04
N SER A 240 -2.17 -24.84 8.13
CA SER A 240 -0.98 -25.42 8.75
C SER A 240 -0.66 -26.82 8.24
N VAL A 241 0.60 -27.22 8.29
CA VAL A 241 1.06 -28.58 8.03
C VAL A 241 1.84 -29.09 9.25
N ALA A 242 1.37 -30.20 9.82
CA ALA A 242 2.07 -30.89 10.89
C ALA A 242 3.11 -31.85 10.28
N LEU A 243 4.38 -31.60 10.59
CA LEU A 243 5.50 -32.44 10.19
C LEU A 243 5.86 -33.40 11.33
N THR A 244 6.05 -34.67 11.01
CA THR A 244 6.62 -35.68 11.92
C THR A 244 7.77 -36.41 11.24
N TRP A 245 8.77 -36.84 12.00
CA TRP A 245 9.93 -37.58 11.49
C TRP A 245 10.52 -38.53 12.55
N THR A 246 11.50 -39.33 12.15
CA THR A 246 12.33 -40.17 13.01
C THR A 246 13.69 -39.52 13.22
N ALA A 247 14.18 -39.52 14.47
CA ALA A 247 15.49 -38.98 14.83
C ALA A 247 16.65 -39.81 14.22
N PRO A 248 17.70 -39.18 13.68
CA PRO A 248 18.88 -39.91 13.21
C PRO A 248 19.61 -40.58 14.37
N VAL A 249 19.84 -41.88 14.26
CA VAL A 249 20.70 -42.63 15.20
C VAL A 249 22.17 -42.40 14.82
N PRO A 250 23.04 -41.97 15.76
CA PRO A 250 24.47 -41.83 15.47
C PRO A 250 25.11 -43.15 15.03
N ALA A 251 25.56 -43.21 13.76
CA ALA A 251 26.17 -44.41 13.19
C ALA A 251 27.51 -44.83 13.84
N SER A 252 28.08 -43.96 14.68
CA SER A 252 29.37 -44.12 15.33
C SER A 252 29.51 -43.11 16.49
N PRO A 253 30.33 -43.37 17.53
CA PRO A 253 30.64 -42.38 18.59
C PRO A 253 31.27 -41.07 18.09
N TRP A 254 31.63 -40.99 16.81
CA TRP A 254 32.20 -39.81 16.15
C TRP A 254 31.16 -39.04 15.31
N VAL A 255 29.93 -39.52 15.22
CA VAL A 255 28.77 -38.75 14.77
C VAL A 255 28.17 -38.08 15.99
N THR A 256 27.95 -36.77 15.95
CA THR A 256 27.38 -36.05 17.10
C THR A 256 25.91 -36.40 17.31
N GLY A 257 25.46 -36.37 18.57
CA GLY A 257 24.04 -36.42 18.88
C GLY A 257 23.29 -35.18 18.37
N VAL A 258 21.96 -35.28 18.34
CA VAL A 258 21.06 -34.18 17.96
C VAL A 258 20.80 -33.28 19.17
N ALA A 259 20.90 -31.96 18.98
CA ALA A 259 20.45 -30.96 19.94
C ALA A 259 18.96 -30.66 19.76
N ASP A 260 18.58 -30.41 18.51
CA ASP A 260 17.26 -30.05 18.02
C ASP A 260 17.28 -30.11 16.47
N TYR A 261 16.19 -29.71 15.83
CA TYR A 261 16.00 -29.74 14.37
C TYR A 261 15.73 -28.33 13.84
N LEU A 262 16.28 -28.01 12.67
CA LEU A 262 15.87 -26.86 11.85
C LEU A 262 14.86 -27.35 10.81
N ILE A 263 13.75 -26.64 10.69
CA ILE A 263 12.70 -26.85 9.70
C ILE A 263 12.76 -25.67 8.72
N GLU A 264 12.82 -25.96 7.43
CA GLU A 264 12.73 -24.97 6.36
C GLU A 264 11.53 -25.29 5.46
N GLN A 265 10.90 -24.24 4.92
CA GLN A 265 9.77 -24.34 4.00
C GLN A 265 10.06 -23.64 2.66
N SER A 266 9.35 -24.03 1.62
CA SER A 266 9.41 -23.46 0.28
C SER A 266 8.04 -23.53 -0.42
N THR A 267 7.75 -22.56 -1.29
CA THR A 267 6.56 -22.49 -2.16
C THR A 267 6.85 -22.83 -3.63
N ASP A 268 8.11 -23.08 -3.98
CA ASP A 268 8.58 -23.34 -5.35
C ASP A 268 9.45 -24.62 -5.46
N GLY A 269 9.87 -25.20 -4.33
CA GLY A 269 10.81 -26.32 -4.25
C GLY A 269 12.29 -25.91 -4.37
N GLU A 270 12.59 -24.63 -4.62
CA GLU A 270 13.95 -24.14 -4.92
C GLU A 270 14.44 -23.10 -3.89
N THR A 271 13.57 -22.16 -3.53
CA THR A 271 13.83 -21.08 -2.57
C THR A 271 13.35 -21.49 -1.17
N TRP A 272 14.29 -21.63 -0.24
CA TRP A 272 14.02 -22.11 1.11
C TRP A 272 14.08 -21.00 2.15
N THR A 273 13.17 -21.03 3.12
CA THR A 273 13.05 -20.08 4.23
C THR A 273 12.95 -20.82 5.56
N ASP A 274 13.51 -20.23 6.62
CA ASP A 274 13.42 -20.78 7.99
C ASP A 274 11.96 -20.76 8.47
N ALA A 275 11.43 -21.94 8.80
CA ALA A 275 10.08 -22.13 9.34
C ALA A 275 10.10 -22.33 10.87
N GLY A 276 11.28 -22.38 11.48
CA GLY A 276 11.48 -22.55 12.92
C GLY A 276 12.28 -23.80 13.29
N THR A 277 12.34 -24.07 14.59
CA THR A 277 13.16 -25.14 15.15
C THR A 277 12.40 -25.95 16.18
N SER A 278 12.60 -27.27 16.22
CA SER A 278 11.96 -28.16 17.20
C SER A 278 12.97 -28.96 18.01
N ALA A 279 12.76 -29.06 19.32
CA ALA A 279 13.53 -29.94 20.20
C ALA A 279 13.02 -31.40 20.18
N THR A 280 11.89 -31.68 19.52
CA THR A 280 11.29 -33.01 19.37
C THR A 280 11.21 -33.38 17.89
N THR A 281 10.77 -34.60 17.58
CA THR A 281 10.67 -35.09 16.19
C THR A 281 9.33 -34.75 15.51
N ALA A 282 8.74 -33.62 15.89
CA ALA A 282 7.53 -33.07 15.30
C ALA A 282 7.55 -31.55 15.33
N PHE A 283 6.89 -30.90 14.37
CA PHE A 283 6.73 -29.45 14.31
C PHE A 283 5.49 -29.09 13.48
N ASN A 284 4.70 -28.12 13.93
CA ASN A 284 3.53 -27.64 13.17
C ASN A 284 3.86 -26.30 12.52
N VAL A 285 4.00 -26.30 11.20
CA VAL A 285 4.18 -25.08 10.40
C VAL A 285 2.80 -24.44 10.22
N SER A 286 2.63 -23.17 10.59
CA SER A 286 1.35 -22.45 10.54
C SER A 286 1.45 -21.13 9.77
N GLY A 287 0.30 -20.53 9.45
CA GLY A 287 0.24 -19.33 8.60
C GLY A 287 0.42 -19.65 7.11
N LEU A 288 0.12 -20.89 6.72
CA LEU A 288 0.16 -21.38 5.34
C LEU A 288 -1.19 -21.11 4.66
N THR A 289 -1.19 -20.98 3.33
CA THR A 289 -2.40 -20.74 2.55
C THR A 289 -3.03 -22.06 2.09
N ASN A 290 -4.33 -22.25 2.32
CA ASN A 290 -5.04 -23.45 1.89
C ASN A 290 -5.03 -23.60 0.35
N GLY A 291 -4.91 -24.83 -0.13
CA GLY A 291 -4.83 -25.15 -1.57
C GLY A 291 -3.50 -24.75 -2.26
N GLN A 292 -2.54 -24.16 -1.55
CA GLN A 292 -1.22 -23.85 -2.10
C GLN A 292 -0.23 -25.00 -1.80
N PRO A 293 0.53 -25.50 -2.79
CA PRO A 293 1.53 -26.54 -2.54
C PRO A 293 2.71 -26.00 -1.75
N TYR A 294 3.25 -26.85 -0.86
CA TYR A 294 4.41 -26.52 -0.03
C TYR A 294 5.41 -27.68 0.01
N TRP A 295 6.69 -27.31 0.02
CA TRP A 295 7.82 -28.19 0.26
C TRP A 295 8.39 -27.90 1.64
N PHE A 296 8.81 -28.95 2.34
CA PHE A 296 9.40 -28.86 3.66
C PHE A 296 10.68 -29.67 3.70
N ARG A 297 11.67 -29.20 4.44
CA ARG A 297 12.86 -29.99 4.74
C ARG A 297 13.30 -29.81 6.18
N VAL A 298 13.91 -30.86 6.72
CA VAL A 298 14.35 -30.91 8.11
C VAL A 298 15.82 -31.33 8.16
N SER A 299 16.64 -30.59 8.91
CA SER A 299 18.02 -30.96 9.23
C SER A 299 18.22 -31.05 10.74
N ALA A 300 18.92 -32.09 11.19
CA ALA A 300 19.27 -32.26 12.61
C ALA A 300 20.50 -31.43 12.98
N ARG A 301 20.41 -30.60 14.02
CA ARG A 301 21.54 -29.81 14.55
C ARG A 301 22.35 -30.63 15.55
N SER A 302 23.66 -30.43 15.51
CA SER A 302 24.62 -31.07 16.40
C SER A 302 24.55 -30.53 17.83
N THR A 303 24.74 -31.39 18.83
CA THR A 303 25.07 -30.99 20.22
C THR A 303 26.42 -30.27 20.36
N PHE A 304 27.22 -30.21 19.29
CA PHE A 304 28.46 -29.43 19.20
C PHE A 304 28.23 -28.25 18.24
N PRO A 305 27.99 -27.02 18.72
CA PRO A 305 27.49 -25.93 17.86
C PRO A 305 28.35 -25.61 16.63
N LYS A 306 29.67 -25.81 16.70
CA LYS A 306 30.60 -25.57 15.59
C LYS A 306 30.61 -26.69 14.53
N VAL A 307 30.07 -27.87 14.84
CA VAL A 307 29.78 -28.93 13.87
C VAL A 307 28.56 -28.56 13.02
N GLY A 308 27.58 -27.85 13.58
CA GLY A 308 26.44 -27.33 12.82
C GLY A 308 25.40 -28.40 12.48
N HIS A 309 24.93 -28.43 11.23
CA HIS A 309 23.78 -29.21 10.79
C HIS A 309 24.20 -30.47 10.02
N GLY A 310 23.39 -31.52 10.16
CA GLY A 310 23.39 -32.68 9.27
C GLY A 310 22.77 -32.37 7.89
N PRO A 311 22.69 -33.37 7.00
CA PRO A 311 21.97 -33.25 5.74
C PRO A 311 20.47 -32.96 5.96
N THR A 312 19.86 -32.31 4.98
CA THR A 312 18.39 -32.12 4.93
C THR A 312 17.71 -33.35 4.37
N THR A 313 16.52 -33.67 4.92
CA THR A 313 15.55 -34.58 4.31
C THR A 313 14.36 -33.75 3.85
N GLU A 314 13.91 -33.92 2.61
CA GLU A 314 12.87 -33.10 1.99
C GLU A 314 11.57 -33.90 1.78
N THR A 315 10.43 -33.21 1.79
CA THR A 315 9.09 -33.75 1.51
C THR A 315 8.19 -32.65 0.93
N SER A 316 7.04 -33.00 0.38
CA SER A 316 6.08 -32.03 -0.18
C SER A 316 4.63 -32.45 0.04
N THR A 317 3.73 -31.48 -0.06
CA THR A 317 2.28 -31.68 -0.05
C THR A 317 1.60 -30.71 -1.02
N ASN A 318 0.42 -31.07 -1.52
CA ASN A 318 -0.44 -30.20 -2.32
C ASN A 318 -0.97 -28.99 -1.54
N GLY A 319 -0.82 -29.00 -0.21
CA GLY A 319 -1.10 -27.87 0.66
C GLY A 319 -1.85 -28.27 1.94
N PRO A 320 -2.02 -27.33 2.87
CA PRO A 320 -3.10 -27.40 3.84
C PRO A 320 -4.47 -27.32 3.15
N THR A 321 -5.50 -27.89 3.75
CA THR A 321 -6.89 -27.78 3.29
C THR A 321 -7.77 -27.27 4.41
N GLY A 322 -8.75 -26.44 4.06
CA GLY A 322 -9.68 -25.84 5.01
C GLY A 322 -11.05 -25.62 4.38
N PRO A 323 -12.00 -25.05 5.13
CA PRO A 323 -13.28 -24.63 4.58
C PRO A 323 -13.12 -23.57 3.48
N PRO A 324 -14.11 -23.42 2.58
CA PRO A 324 -14.13 -22.35 1.59
C PRO A 324 -14.24 -20.96 2.23
N THR A 325 -13.96 -19.91 1.47
CA THR A 325 -14.42 -18.55 1.81
C THR A 325 -15.94 -18.43 1.64
N ALA A 326 -16.54 -17.33 2.09
CA ALA A 326 -17.95 -17.03 1.79
C ALA A 326 -18.19 -16.82 0.27
N PRO A 327 -19.40 -17.09 -0.24
CA PRO A 327 -19.80 -16.77 -1.62
C PRO A 327 -19.68 -15.27 -1.92
N GLN A 328 -19.69 -14.90 -3.21
CA GLN A 328 -19.50 -13.53 -3.66
C GLN A 328 -20.76 -12.98 -4.34
N ASN A 329 -20.82 -11.65 -4.52
CA ASN A 329 -21.84 -10.96 -5.31
C ASN A 329 -23.29 -11.43 -5.07
N ILE A 330 -23.63 -11.65 -3.80
CA ILE A 330 -24.95 -12.13 -3.41
C ILE A 330 -25.99 -11.05 -3.74
N THR A 331 -27.08 -11.42 -4.41
CA THR A 331 -28.19 -10.51 -4.75
C THR A 331 -29.54 -11.16 -4.47
N LEU A 332 -30.54 -10.34 -4.15
CA LEU A 332 -31.91 -10.79 -3.85
C LEU A 332 -32.88 -10.23 -4.88
N GLY A 333 -33.10 -11.03 -5.93
CA GLY A 333 -33.89 -10.70 -7.10
C GLY A 333 -35.36 -11.10 -6.96
N TRP A 334 -36.17 -10.62 -7.91
CA TRP A 334 -37.54 -11.11 -8.15
C TRP A 334 -37.61 -11.74 -9.54
N ASP A 335 -37.97 -13.02 -9.61
CA ASP A 335 -38.25 -13.74 -10.85
C ASP A 335 -39.74 -13.66 -11.17
N GLU A 336 -40.04 -13.10 -12.34
CA GLU A 336 -41.39 -12.94 -12.88
C GLU A 336 -42.00 -14.27 -13.34
N THR A 337 -41.16 -15.27 -13.66
CA THR A 337 -41.58 -16.56 -14.22
C THR A 337 -42.22 -17.44 -13.15
N THR A 338 -41.58 -17.52 -11.99
CA THR A 338 -42.07 -18.26 -10.82
C THR A 338 -42.90 -17.41 -9.86
N ALA A 339 -42.87 -16.07 -10.02
CA ALA A 339 -43.41 -15.11 -9.07
C ALA A 339 -42.86 -15.31 -7.64
N THR A 340 -41.54 -15.47 -7.54
CA THR A 340 -40.83 -15.63 -6.26
C THR A 340 -39.57 -14.78 -6.17
N HIS A 341 -39.15 -14.49 -4.93
CA HIS A 341 -37.81 -13.97 -4.67
C HIS A 341 -36.77 -15.07 -4.80
N VAL A 342 -35.66 -14.76 -5.46
CA VAL A 342 -34.52 -15.65 -5.70
C VAL A 342 -33.27 -15.00 -5.12
N LEU A 343 -32.51 -15.78 -4.36
CA LEU A 343 -31.18 -15.44 -3.91
C LEU A 343 -30.18 -15.96 -4.94
N ASP A 344 -29.38 -15.09 -5.54
CA ASP A 344 -28.32 -15.43 -6.51
C ASP A 344 -26.95 -15.15 -5.90
N TRP A 345 -25.93 -15.97 -6.20
CA TRP A 345 -24.56 -15.75 -5.74
C TRP A 345 -23.49 -16.30 -6.70
N ASP A 346 -22.33 -15.64 -6.69
CA ASP A 346 -21.10 -16.14 -7.31
C ASP A 346 -20.38 -17.13 -6.38
N LEU A 347 -19.62 -18.06 -6.98
CA LEU A 347 -18.76 -19.01 -6.27
C LEU A 347 -17.78 -18.31 -5.32
N PRO A 348 -17.37 -18.97 -4.20
CA PRO A 348 -16.38 -18.42 -3.29
C PRO A 348 -15.02 -18.22 -3.99
N VAL A 349 -14.30 -17.15 -3.60
CA VAL A 349 -12.96 -16.82 -4.14
C VAL A 349 -11.94 -17.94 -3.94
N SER A 350 -12.09 -18.71 -2.86
CA SER A 350 -11.28 -19.90 -2.58
C SER A 350 -12.18 -21.02 -2.05
N ASP A 351 -12.02 -22.21 -2.61
CA ASP A 351 -12.62 -23.46 -2.15
C ASP A 351 -11.90 -24.04 -0.91
N GLY A 352 -10.77 -23.46 -0.50
CA GLY A 352 -9.94 -23.97 0.60
C GLY A 352 -9.10 -25.20 0.23
N GLY A 353 -8.89 -25.47 -1.06
CA GLY A 353 -8.15 -26.64 -1.55
C GLY A 353 -8.95 -27.95 -1.55
N SER A 354 -10.27 -27.86 -1.41
CA SER A 354 -11.21 -28.98 -1.53
C SER A 354 -12.50 -28.48 -2.15
N GLU A 355 -12.99 -29.19 -3.16
CA GLU A 355 -14.21 -28.88 -3.92
C GLU A 355 -15.40 -28.53 -3.00
N VAL A 356 -16.12 -27.46 -3.36
CA VAL A 356 -17.35 -27.02 -2.67
C VAL A 356 -18.43 -28.08 -2.88
N THR A 357 -18.91 -28.67 -1.78
CA THR A 357 -19.91 -29.74 -1.79
C THR A 357 -21.33 -29.24 -1.56
N GLY A 358 -21.49 -28.02 -1.05
CA GLY A 358 -22.80 -27.43 -0.75
C GLY A 358 -22.71 -26.01 -0.22
N TYR A 359 -23.88 -25.40 -0.03
CA TYR A 359 -24.04 -24.12 0.63
C TYR A 359 -25.08 -24.22 1.74
N ASP A 360 -24.77 -23.70 2.92
CA ASP A 360 -25.75 -23.45 3.96
C ASP A 360 -26.35 -22.05 3.71
N VAL A 361 -27.66 -21.97 3.48
CA VAL A 361 -28.42 -20.71 3.47
C VAL A 361 -29.32 -20.66 4.70
N ARG A 362 -29.34 -19.57 5.46
CA ARG A 362 -30.30 -19.40 6.56
C ARG A 362 -31.06 -18.08 6.44
N ALA A 363 -32.28 -18.07 6.98
CA ALA A 363 -33.08 -16.87 7.11
C ALA A 363 -32.99 -16.32 8.54
N THR A 364 -32.87 -15.00 8.67
CA THR A 364 -32.77 -14.28 9.95
C THR A 364 -34.00 -13.39 10.13
N GLN A 365 -34.77 -13.65 11.19
CA GLN A 365 -36.00 -12.92 11.50
C GLN A 365 -35.79 -12.04 12.74
N GLY A 366 -35.90 -10.72 12.60
CA GLY A 366 -35.75 -9.79 13.73
C GLY A 366 -34.39 -9.90 14.45
N GLY A 367 -33.33 -10.26 13.73
CA GLY A 367 -31.99 -10.52 14.27
C GLY A 367 -31.80 -11.93 14.86
N VAL A 368 -32.79 -12.83 14.76
CA VAL A 368 -32.67 -14.23 15.18
C VAL A 368 -32.47 -15.12 13.96
N ALA A 369 -31.27 -15.69 13.82
CA ALA A 369 -30.93 -16.62 12.76
C ALA A 369 -31.64 -17.98 12.93
N GLY A 370 -32.28 -18.45 11.87
CA GLY A 370 -32.93 -19.76 11.80
C GLY A 370 -31.96 -20.92 11.58
N THR A 371 -32.51 -22.13 11.49
CA THR A 371 -31.76 -23.32 11.06
C THR A 371 -31.35 -23.18 9.59
N PRO A 372 -30.09 -23.45 9.22
CA PRO A 372 -29.68 -23.48 7.83
C PRO A 372 -30.40 -24.55 7.00
N VAL A 373 -30.59 -24.24 5.73
CA VAL A 373 -30.99 -25.14 4.66
C VAL A 373 -29.73 -25.47 3.86
N ASP A 374 -29.43 -26.75 3.73
CA ASP A 374 -28.35 -27.28 2.89
C ASP A 374 -28.78 -27.26 1.42
N VAL A 375 -27.91 -26.73 0.55
CA VAL A 375 -28.11 -26.54 -0.88
C VAL A 375 -26.95 -27.21 -1.63
N ASP A 376 -27.23 -27.87 -2.74
CA ASP A 376 -26.22 -28.59 -3.53
C ASP A 376 -25.06 -27.69 -4.00
N GLY A 377 -23.84 -28.23 -4.02
CA GLY A 377 -22.63 -27.48 -4.37
C GLY A 377 -22.59 -26.94 -5.81
N GLY A 378 -23.41 -27.50 -6.71
CA GLY A 378 -23.60 -26.99 -8.07
C GLY A 378 -24.59 -25.83 -8.19
N ALA A 379 -25.27 -25.44 -7.11
CA ALA A 379 -26.23 -24.33 -7.13
C ALA A 379 -25.54 -22.95 -7.07
N THR A 380 -26.10 -22.00 -7.81
CA THR A 380 -25.78 -20.56 -7.75
C THR A 380 -27.00 -19.69 -7.49
N GLU A 381 -28.18 -20.31 -7.37
CA GLU A 381 -29.47 -19.66 -7.11
C GLU A 381 -30.31 -20.48 -6.10
N LEU A 382 -31.15 -19.81 -5.31
CA LEU A 382 -32.15 -20.44 -4.44
C LEU A 382 -33.43 -19.60 -4.39
N ALA A 383 -34.56 -20.20 -4.75
CA ALA A 383 -35.88 -19.58 -4.55
C ALA A 383 -36.24 -19.53 -3.05
N VAL A 384 -36.34 -18.33 -2.50
CA VAL A 384 -36.69 -18.07 -1.09
C VAL A 384 -38.15 -17.65 -0.88
N GLY A 385 -38.88 -17.39 -1.97
CA GLY A 385 -40.32 -17.13 -1.93
C GLY A 385 -40.70 -15.88 -1.10
N PRO A 386 -41.91 -15.82 -0.51
CA PRO A 386 -42.35 -14.63 0.23
C PRO A 386 -41.59 -14.38 1.55
N LEU A 387 -40.66 -15.26 1.93
CA LEU A 387 -39.85 -15.09 3.14
C LEU A 387 -38.96 -13.85 3.08
N ALA A 388 -38.53 -13.44 1.88
CA ALA A 388 -37.67 -12.27 1.67
C ALA A 388 -38.27 -10.93 2.11
N ILE A 389 -39.60 -10.86 2.28
CA ILE A 389 -40.33 -9.65 2.67
C ILE A 389 -40.16 -9.36 4.18
N ALA A 390 -39.79 -10.38 4.98
CA ALA A 390 -39.75 -10.30 6.44
C ALA A 390 -38.47 -10.84 7.10
N ASN A 391 -37.53 -11.37 6.30
CA ASN A 391 -36.27 -11.95 6.77
C ASN A 391 -35.10 -11.42 5.92
N SER A 392 -33.94 -11.25 6.55
CA SER A 392 -32.66 -11.24 5.83
C SER A 392 -32.18 -12.67 5.59
N PHE A 393 -31.23 -12.86 4.68
CA PHE A 393 -30.55 -14.14 4.46
C PHE A 393 -29.05 -13.96 4.47
N ASP A 394 -28.33 -14.95 4.97
CA ASP A 394 -26.90 -15.10 4.76
C ASP A 394 -26.57 -16.52 4.31
N ILE A 395 -25.45 -16.65 3.59
CA ILE A 395 -25.02 -17.89 2.94
C ILE A 395 -23.54 -18.15 3.25
N ARG A 396 -23.19 -19.42 3.40
CA ARG A 396 -21.80 -19.88 3.45
C ARG A 396 -21.60 -21.11 2.58
N SER A 397 -20.42 -21.22 1.98
CA SER A 397 -19.99 -22.41 1.22
C SER A 397 -19.39 -23.46 2.15
N CYS A 398 -19.61 -24.73 1.84
CA CYS A 398 -19.12 -25.89 2.57
C CYS A 398 -18.37 -26.86 1.65
N ASN A 399 -17.35 -27.50 2.18
CA ASN A 399 -16.62 -28.59 1.52
C ASN A 399 -16.42 -29.78 2.49
N ALA A 400 -15.69 -30.81 2.04
CA ALA A 400 -15.39 -31.99 2.84
C ALA A 400 -14.61 -31.74 4.15
N ILE A 401 -14.00 -30.56 4.33
CA ILE A 401 -13.31 -30.15 5.56
C ILE A 401 -14.25 -29.40 6.51
N GLY A 402 -15.20 -28.64 5.97
CA GLY A 402 -16.23 -27.92 6.73
C GLY A 402 -16.83 -26.74 5.99
N CYS A 403 -17.63 -25.94 6.71
CA CYS A 403 -18.24 -24.72 6.20
C CYS A 403 -17.41 -23.48 6.55
N GLY A 404 -17.37 -22.54 5.60
CA GLY A 404 -16.72 -21.24 5.75
C GLY A 404 -17.46 -20.29 6.68
N ASP A 405 -16.98 -19.04 6.70
CA ASP A 405 -17.70 -17.93 7.31
C ASP A 405 -18.99 -17.61 6.54
N TRP A 406 -19.96 -17.06 7.26
CA TRP A 406 -21.19 -16.52 6.67
C TRP A 406 -20.90 -15.24 5.87
N SER A 407 -21.67 -15.02 4.82
CA SER A 407 -21.74 -13.73 4.13
C SER A 407 -22.27 -12.62 5.04
N ASN A 408 -22.28 -11.39 4.52
CA ASN A 408 -23.20 -10.39 5.07
C ASN A 408 -24.65 -10.82 4.84
N ASP A 409 -25.55 -10.39 5.73
CA ASP A 409 -26.99 -10.45 5.54
C ASP A 409 -27.41 -9.67 4.27
N ILE A 410 -28.38 -10.21 3.53
CA ILE A 410 -29.06 -9.53 2.42
C ILE A 410 -30.58 -9.54 2.62
N GLY A 411 -31.23 -8.41 2.35
CA GLY A 411 -32.64 -8.19 2.66
C GLY A 411 -32.89 -7.87 4.14
N PRO A 412 -34.15 -7.79 4.57
CA PRO A 412 -35.38 -8.02 3.80
C PRO A 412 -35.62 -6.97 2.71
N VAL A 413 -36.38 -7.33 1.69
CA VAL A 413 -36.76 -6.45 0.58
C VAL A 413 -38.15 -5.83 0.77
N PRO A 414 -38.43 -4.66 0.16
CA PRO A 414 -39.77 -4.09 0.20
C PRO A 414 -40.84 -5.06 -0.33
N GLY A 415 -42.03 -4.99 0.25
CA GLY A 415 -43.19 -5.72 -0.25
C GLY A 415 -43.71 -5.14 -1.56
N LYS A 416 -44.77 -5.76 -2.09
CA LYS A 416 -45.55 -5.22 -3.20
C LYS A 416 -46.22 -3.90 -2.78
N VAL A 417 -46.20 -2.88 -3.65
CA VAL A 417 -46.96 -1.64 -3.41
C VAL A 417 -48.46 -1.92 -3.44
N THR A 418 -49.24 -1.17 -2.66
CA THR A 418 -50.68 -1.35 -2.52
C THR A 418 -51.43 -0.15 -3.08
N GLY A 419 -52.72 -0.33 -3.45
CA GLY A 419 -53.54 0.76 -3.97
C GLY A 419 -52.96 1.45 -5.20
N LEU A 420 -52.31 0.70 -6.10
CA LEU A 420 -51.84 1.23 -7.38
C LEU A 420 -53.05 1.56 -8.25
N ASP A 421 -53.18 2.85 -8.56
CA ASP A 421 -54.25 3.43 -9.38
C ASP A 421 -53.66 4.41 -10.40
N GLY A 422 -54.43 4.79 -11.41
CA GLY A 422 -53.95 5.59 -12.53
C GLY A 422 -55.05 6.37 -13.24
N GLU A 423 -54.89 7.67 -13.31
CA GLU A 423 -55.80 8.57 -14.03
C GLU A 423 -55.16 9.07 -15.32
N ALA A 424 -55.87 8.93 -16.44
CA ALA A 424 -55.45 9.42 -17.75
C ALA A 424 -56.15 10.74 -18.09
N LEU A 425 -55.43 11.86 -18.05
CA LEU A 425 -55.94 13.19 -18.40
C LEU A 425 -55.44 13.61 -19.78
N HIS A 426 -56.31 14.27 -20.55
CA HIS A 426 -55.98 14.82 -21.86
C HIS A 426 -55.53 16.27 -21.73
N GLY A 427 -54.25 16.54 -22.01
CA GLY A 427 -53.66 17.88 -21.99
C GLY A 427 -53.46 18.49 -23.38
N THR A 428 -52.93 19.71 -23.43
CA THR A 428 -52.68 20.47 -24.68
C THR A 428 -51.62 19.85 -25.60
N SER A 429 -50.85 18.85 -25.14
CA SER A 429 -49.76 18.21 -25.89
C SER A 429 -49.83 16.67 -25.95
N GLY A 430 -50.90 16.04 -25.45
CA GLY A 430 -51.03 14.58 -25.38
C GLY A 430 -51.73 14.09 -24.11
N TYR A 431 -51.65 12.79 -23.83
CA TYR A 431 -52.15 12.23 -22.57
C TYR A 431 -51.08 12.28 -21.48
N VAL A 432 -51.50 12.64 -20.27
CA VAL A 432 -50.70 12.49 -19.05
C VAL A 432 -51.39 11.44 -18.19
N VAL A 433 -50.72 10.31 -17.98
CA VAL A 433 -51.17 9.30 -17.02
C VAL A 433 -50.50 9.58 -15.67
N THR A 434 -51.28 9.97 -14.68
CA THR A 434 -50.81 10.13 -13.30
C THR A 434 -51.09 8.84 -12.54
N LEU A 435 -50.02 8.12 -12.22
CA LEU A 435 -50.06 6.95 -11.36
C LEU A 435 -49.93 7.37 -9.89
N THR A 436 -50.68 6.73 -9.01
CA THR A 436 -50.56 6.87 -7.55
C THR A 436 -50.59 5.50 -6.89
N TRP A 437 -49.92 5.36 -5.74
CA TRP A 437 -49.94 4.12 -4.95
C TRP A 437 -49.71 4.42 -3.46
N SER A 438 -49.66 3.36 -2.66
CA SER A 438 -49.23 3.38 -1.26
C SER A 438 -47.94 2.59 -1.09
N ALA A 439 -47.09 3.07 -0.18
CA ALA A 439 -45.86 2.37 0.18
C ALA A 439 -46.16 0.96 0.77
N PRO A 440 -45.28 -0.03 0.58
CA PRO A 440 -45.47 -1.37 1.13
C PRO A 440 -45.60 -1.35 2.66
N SER A 441 -46.50 -2.17 3.20
CA SER A 441 -46.79 -2.22 4.64
C SER A 441 -45.61 -2.70 5.51
N ASN A 442 -44.61 -3.34 4.91
CA ASN A 442 -43.36 -3.73 5.59
C ASN A 442 -42.26 -2.64 5.54
N GLY A 443 -42.56 -1.42 5.12
CA GLY A 443 -41.56 -0.34 4.96
C GLY A 443 -40.75 0.02 6.20
N ALA A 444 -41.23 -0.32 7.40
CA ALA A 444 -40.47 -0.18 8.65
C ALA A 444 -39.38 -1.27 8.86
N VAL A 445 -39.51 -2.39 8.15
CA VAL A 445 -38.60 -3.56 8.18
C VAL A 445 -37.70 -3.56 6.94
N ALA A 446 -38.23 -3.16 5.79
CA ALA A 446 -37.48 -3.00 4.54
C ALA A 446 -37.78 -1.62 3.91
N PRO A 447 -36.99 -0.58 4.25
CA PRO A 447 -37.22 0.78 3.75
C PRO A 447 -37.14 0.89 2.23
N VAL A 448 -38.12 1.57 1.63
CA VAL A 448 -38.10 1.89 0.20
C VAL A 448 -37.13 3.06 -0.05
N SER A 449 -36.17 2.83 -0.93
CA SER A 449 -35.25 3.88 -1.42
C SER A 449 -35.81 4.60 -2.64
N LEU A 450 -36.46 3.87 -3.55
CA LEU A 450 -37.17 4.41 -4.71
C LEU A 450 -38.22 3.43 -5.24
N TYR A 451 -39.06 3.91 -6.15
CA TYR A 451 -39.94 3.11 -6.98
C TYR A 451 -39.44 3.13 -8.43
N THR A 452 -39.43 1.99 -9.12
CA THR A 452 -39.25 1.93 -10.58
C THR A 452 -40.61 1.79 -11.26
N VAL A 453 -40.85 2.58 -12.30
CA VAL A 453 -42.09 2.59 -13.08
C VAL A 453 -41.82 2.13 -14.51
N GLN A 454 -42.65 1.22 -14.99
CA GLN A 454 -42.50 0.55 -16.27
C GLN A 454 -43.86 0.41 -16.98
N ARG A 455 -43.86 0.26 -18.30
CA ARG A 455 -45.06 0.20 -19.15
C ARG A 455 -44.90 -0.80 -20.29
N SER A 456 -45.95 -1.55 -20.59
CA SER A 456 -46.11 -2.39 -21.78
C SER A 456 -47.38 -1.97 -22.53
N THR A 457 -47.39 -2.13 -23.85
CA THR A 457 -48.57 -1.91 -24.74
C THR A 457 -49.19 -3.22 -25.23
N ASP A 458 -48.67 -4.36 -24.77
CA ASP A 458 -49.04 -5.71 -25.25
C ASP A 458 -49.26 -6.72 -24.11
N GLY A 459 -49.19 -6.28 -22.86
CA GLY A 459 -49.21 -7.13 -21.66
C GLY A 459 -47.98 -8.02 -21.48
N GLY A 460 -46.99 -7.94 -22.40
CA GLY A 460 -45.80 -8.79 -22.42
C GLY A 460 -44.56 -8.06 -21.93
N ALA A 461 -43.88 -7.32 -22.81
CA ALA A 461 -42.57 -6.76 -22.51
C ALA A 461 -42.69 -5.37 -21.86
N PHE A 462 -42.37 -5.29 -20.56
CA PHE A 462 -42.34 -4.02 -19.83
C PHE A 462 -41.08 -3.20 -20.15
N THR A 463 -41.28 -2.00 -20.66
CA THR A 463 -40.25 -0.98 -20.89
C THR A 463 -40.13 -0.05 -19.69
N ALA A 464 -38.92 0.39 -19.33
CA ALA A 464 -38.74 1.32 -18.22
C ALA A 464 -39.14 2.75 -18.62
N LEU A 465 -40.01 3.37 -17.82
CA LEU A 465 -40.36 4.79 -17.97
C LEU A 465 -39.45 5.68 -17.12
N GLY A 466 -39.23 5.29 -15.86
CA GLY A 466 -38.43 6.10 -14.94
C GLY A 466 -38.45 5.59 -13.51
N THR A 467 -38.09 6.48 -12.59
CA THR A 467 -38.10 6.22 -11.14
C THR A 467 -38.79 7.36 -10.39
N SER A 468 -39.36 7.06 -9.24
CA SER A 468 -39.91 8.06 -8.32
C SER A 468 -39.42 7.82 -6.89
N SER A 469 -39.22 8.89 -6.13
CA SER A 469 -38.93 8.84 -4.69
C SER A 469 -40.20 8.97 -3.84
N THR A 470 -41.33 9.31 -4.45
CA THR A 470 -42.65 9.46 -3.84
C THR A 470 -43.61 8.42 -4.43
N PRO A 471 -44.77 8.14 -3.80
CA PRO A 471 -45.67 7.11 -4.29
C PRO A 471 -46.60 7.62 -5.42
N THR A 472 -46.02 8.35 -6.37
CA THR A 472 -46.69 8.88 -7.57
C THR A 472 -45.69 9.02 -8.72
N TYR A 473 -46.17 8.94 -9.95
CA TYR A 473 -45.38 9.16 -11.18
C TYR A 473 -46.28 9.62 -12.32
N GLN A 474 -45.80 10.55 -13.15
CA GLN A 474 -46.49 11.01 -14.34
C GLN A 474 -45.83 10.48 -15.61
N ASP A 475 -46.58 9.75 -16.42
CA ASP A 475 -46.21 9.39 -17.78
C ASP A 475 -46.84 10.37 -18.77
N THR A 476 -46.04 11.33 -19.21
CA THR A 476 -46.38 12.33 -20.24
C THR A 476 -46.18 11.83 -21.67
N THR A 477 -45.85 10.54 -21.85
CA THR A 477 -45.58 9.90 -23.14
C THR A 477 -46.71 8.95 -23.57
N ALA A 478 -47.84 8.96 -22.85
CA ALA A 478 -49.01 8.19 -23.22
C ALA A 478 -49.67 8.79 -24.47
N VAL A 479 -50.13 7.91 -25.37
CA VAL A 479 -50.90 8.28 -26.57
C VAL A 479 -52.34 7.79 -26.44
N ALA A 480 -53.23 8.35 -27.25
CA ALA A 480 -54.66 8.02 -27.25
C ALA A 480 -54.94 6.58 -27.71
N ASP A 481 -56.14 6.09 -27.39
CA ASP A 481 -56.70 4.83 -27.92
C ASP A 481 -55.74 3.63 -27.78
N THR A 482 -55.03 3.56 -26.65
CA THR A 482 -53.97 2.58 -26.40
C THR A 482 -54.15 1.94 -25.03
N ASP A 483 -54.17 0.60 -25.01
CA ASP A 483 -54.10 -0.19 -23.78
C ASP A 483 -52.67 -0.21 -23.25
N TYR A 484 -52.51 0.13 -21.97
CA TYR A 484 -51.23 0.10 -21.27
C TYR A 484 -51.30 -0.77 -20.02
N ALA A 485 -50.38 -1.72 -19.91
CA ALA A 485 -50.05 -2.36 -18.64
C ALA A 485 -48.94 -1.55 -17.97
N TYR A 486 -49.25 -0.85 -16.88
CA TYR A 486 -48.26 -0.20 -16.01
C TYR A 486 -47.77 -1.15 -14.93
N ARG A 487 -46.52 -0.98 -14.51
CA ARG A 487 -45.89 -1.77 -13.46
C ARG A 487 -45.05 -0.91 -12.54
N VAL A 488 -45.30 -1.02 -11.24
CA VAL A 488 -44.57 -0.31 -10.19
C VAL A 488 -43.92 -1.32 -9.25
N VAL A 489 -42.63 -1.13 -8.98
CA VAL A 489 -41.84 -1.97 -8.08
C VAL A 489 -41.18 -1.07 -7.03
N ALA A 490 -41.32 -1.42 -5.75
CA ALA A 490 -40.57 -0.78 -4.67
C ALA A 490 -39.16 -1.39 -4.58
N VAL A 491 -38.14 -0.54 -4.47
CA VAL A 491 -36.72 -0.94 -4.41
C VAL A 491 -36.12 -0.45 -3.11
N GLY A 492 -35.49 -1.35 -2.36
CA GLY A 492 -34.74 -1.06 -1.13
C GLY A 492 -33.23 -1.08 -1.38
N ALA A 493 -32.44 -1.08 -0.30
CA ALA A 493 -30.98 -1.15 -0.39
C ALA A 493 -30.49 -2.48 -0.98
N ASP A 494 -31.11 -3.59 -0.56
CA ASP A 494 -30.59 -4.95 -0.78
C ASP A 494 -31.32 -5.73 -1.90
N GLY A 495 -32.32 -5.13 -2.52
CA GLY A 495 -33.11 -5.78 -3.57
C GLY A 495 -34.45 -5.09 -3.86
N ARG A 496 -35.25 -5.73 -4.73
CA ARG A 496 -36.55 -5.22 -5.19
C ARG A 496 -37.72 -6.09 -4.72
N GLY A 497 -38.84 -5.45 -4.47
CA GLY A 497 -40.09 -6.12 -4.15
C GLY A 497 -40.76 -6.80 -5.35
N ALA A 498 -41.89 -7.46 -5.08
CA ALA A 498 -42.76 -7.96 -6.12
C ALA A 498 -43.49 -6.80 -6.84
N PRO A 499 -43.72 -6.87 -8.16
CA PRO A 499 -44.41 -5.82 -8.89
C PRO A 499 -45.90 -5.73 -8.55
N ALA A 500 -46.41 -4.50 -8.51
CA ALA A 500 -47.82 -4.22 -8.76
C ALA A 500 -48.02 -3.84 -10.22
N THR A 501 -49.14 -4.29 -10.80
CA THR A 501 -49.52 -4.07 -12.19
C THR A 501 -50.90 -3.43 -12.24
N LEU A 502 -51.10 -2.53 -13.19
CA LEU A 502 -52.35 -1.83 -13.44
C LEU A 502 -52.55 -1.77 -14.96
N ASP A 503 -53.65 -2.33 -15.46
CA ASP A 503 -54.04 -2.19 -16.86
C ASP A 503 -54.93 -0.95 -17.00
N LEU A 504 -54.60 -0.07 -17.94
CA LEU A 504 -55.23 1.23 -18.15
C LEU A 504 -55.38 1.52 -19.65
N THR A 505 -56.61 1.72 -20.11
CA THR A 505 -56.91 2.14 -21.49
C THR A 505 -56.97 3.67 -21.55
N THR A 506 -56.19 4.30 -22.44
CA THR A 506 -56.40 5.71 -22.78
C THR A 506 -57.60 5.86 -23.72
N GLY A 507 -58.49 6.82 -23.43
CA GLY A 507 -59.64 7.10 -24.29
C GLY A 507 -59.24 7.69 -25.66
N PRO A 508 -60.22 7.85 -26.57
CA PRO A 508 -60.00 8.58 -27.82
C PRO A 508 -59.79 10.08 -27.57
N VAL A 509 -59.04 10.74 -28.46
CA VAL A 509 -58.83 12.20 -28.42
C VAL A 509 -60.17 12.93 -28.48
N GLN A 510 -60.51 13.65 -27.41
CA GLN A 510 -61.72 14.46 -27.33
C GLN A 510 -61.52 15.77 -28.10
N ALA A 511 -61.83 15.73 -29.41
CA ALA A 511 -61.88 16.95 -30.22
C ALA A 511 -63.12 17.78 -29.83
N VAL A 512 -62.90 19.06 -29.56
CA VAL A 512 -63.95 20.06 -29.31
C VAL A 512 -64.19 20.85 -30.59
N SER A 513 -65.44 20.98 -31.03
CA SER A 513 -65.82 21.88 -32.12
C SER A 513 -66.62 23.08 -31.60
N ALA A 514 -66.11 24.28 -31.86
CA ALA A 514 -66.83 25.54 -31.71
C ALA A 514 -67.82 25.75 -32.87
N PRO A 515 -68.83 26.65 -32.73
CA PRO A 515 -69.68 27.07 -33.85
C PRO A 515 -68.86 27.66 -35.01
N VAL A 516 -69.31 27.42 -36.24
CA VAL A 516 -68.60 27.89 -37.45
C VAL A 516 -69.07 29.29 -37.83
N GLY A 517 -68.44 30.31 -37.24
CA GLY A 517 -68.68 31.73 -37.53
C GLY A 517 -68.87 32.56 -36.26
N PRO A 518 -68.82 33.90 -36.37
CA PRO A 518 -69.06 34.80 -35.24
C PRO A 518 -70.49 34.66 -34.72
N VAL A 519 -70.65 34.73 -33.40
CA VAL A 519 -71.95 34.83 -32.74
C VAL A 519 -72.19 36.31 -32.44
N VAL A 520 -73.27 36.88 -32.98
CA VAL A 520 -73.68 38.26 -32.73
C VAL A 520 -74.75 38.26 -31.65
N VAL A 521 -74.65 39.15 -30.66
CA VAL A 521 -75.62 39.29 -29.57
C VAL A 521 -75.93 40.77 -29.37
N ASP A 522 -77.21 41.15 -29.44
CA ASP A 522 -77.66 42.53 -29.26
C ASP A 522 -77.75 42.90 -27.75
N GLU A 523 -77.67 44.19 -27.41
CA GLU A 523 -77.64 44.68 -26.02
C GLU A 523 -78.82 44.14 -25.18
N GLY A 524 -78.52 43.33 -24.15
CA GLY A 524 -79.52 42.77 -23.25
C GLY A 524 -80.28 41.55 -23.77
N GLU A 525 -79.90 40.97 -24.92
CA GLU A 525 -80.34 39.64 -25.33
C GLU A 525 -79.35 38.53 -24.90
N GLU A 526 -79.85 37.30 -24.75
CA GLU A 526 -79.04 36.10 -24.49
C GLU A 526 -78.99 35.22 -25.75
N THR A 527 -77.79 34.87 -26.21
CA THR A 527 -77.59 33.88 -27.28
C THR A 527 -76.87 32.66 -26.75
N SER A 528 -77.30 31.47 -27.19
CA SER A 528 -76.69 30.20 -26.79
C SER A 528 -76.10 29.43 -27.97
N PHE A 529 -74.94 28.81 -27.76
CA PHE A 529 -74.29 27.92 -28.72
C PHE A 529 -73.92 26.57 -28.09
N LEU A 530 -73.77 25.55 -28.92
CA LEU A 530 -73.41 24.20 -28.47
C LEU A 530 -71.90 23.96 -28.61
N VAL A 531 -71.26 23.65 -27.49
CA VAL A 531 -69.95 23.00 -27.47
C VAL A 531 -70.20 21.51 -27.70
N THR A 532 -69.61 20.94 -28.76
CA THR A 532 -69.77 19.51 -29.10
C THR A 532 -68.44 18.78 -28.93
N LEU A 533 -68.48 17.66 -28.19
CA LEU A 533 -67.40 16.70 -28.06
C LEU A 533 -67.55 15.58 -29.08
N ALA A 534 -66.43 15.09 -29.61
CA ALA A 534 -66.41 13.98 -30.57
C ALA A 534 -66.98 12.66 -30.01
N ALA A 535 -66.93 12.45 -28.68
CA ALA A 535 -67.55 11.32 -28.00
C ALA A 535 -68.06 11.75 -26.61
N ALA A 536 -69.03 11.02 -26.06
CA ALA A 536 -69.51 11.27 -24.69
C ALA A 536 -68.39 10.97 -23.68
N PRO A 537 -68.10 11.86 -22.71
CA PRO A 537 -67.06 11.62 -21.74
C PRO A 537 -67.55 10.66 -20.65
N ALA A 538 -66.60 9.94 -20.04
CA ALA A 538 -66.88 8.98 -18.96
C ALA A 538 -67.12 9.65 -17.60
N VAL A 539 -66.66 10.90 -17.45
CA VAL A 539 -66.80 11.76 -16.27
C VAL A 539 -67.20 13.18 -16.72
N ASP A 540 -67.77 13.96 -15.81
CA ASP A 540 -68.11 15.36 -16.08
C ASP A 540 -66.87 16.13 -16.53
N THR A 541 -66.99 16.82 -17.68
CA THR A 541 -65.86 17.37 -18.42
C THR A 541 -66.03 18.87 -18.59
N VAL A 542 -65.16 19.66 -17.96
CA VAL A 542 -65.16 21.12 -18.10
C VAL A 542 -64.48 21.53 -19.40
N VAL A 543 -65.11 22.45 -20.13
CA VAL A 543 -64.57 23.11 -21.33
C VAL A 543 -64.49 24.60 -21.05
N ALA A 544 -63.30 25.19 -21.16
CA ALA A 544 -63.13 26.62 -20.97
C ALA A 544 -63.70 27.38 -22.19
N VAL A 545 -64.41 28.47 -21.91
CA VAL A 545 -64.97 29.37 -22.93
C VAL A 545 -64.19 30.67 -22.87
N THR A 546 -63.60 31.07 -24.00
CA THR A 546 -62.81 32.29 -24.11
C THR A 546 -63.24 33.10 -25.32
N SER A 547 -63.29 34.43 -25.17
CA SER A 547 -63.32 35.37 -26.28
C SER A 547 -61.88 35.78 -26.61
N ASP A 548 -61.55 35.90 -27.89
CA ASP A 548 -60.32 36.56 -28.37
C ASP A 548 -60.57 38.02 -28.81
N ASP A 549 -61.82 38.49 -28.72
CA ASP A 549 -62.19 39.89 -28.91
C ASP A 549 -61.90 40.70 -27.63
N PRO A 550 -61.04 41.74 -27.68
CA PRO A 550 -60.68 42.57 -26.53
C PRO A 550 -61.74 43.61 -26.15
N ASP A 551 -62.71 43.90 -27.03
CA ASP A 551 -63.73 44.94 -26.81
C ASP A 551 -65.06 44.36 -26.28
N ALA A 552 -65.32 43.06 -26.50
CA ALA A 552 -66.50 42.36 -25.97
C ALA A 552 -66.39 42.10 -24.45
N ALA A 553 -67.51 42.14 -23.72
CA ALA A 553 -67.51 41.75 -22.31
C ALA A 553 -67.17 40.26 -22.12
N ALA A 554 -66.59 39.96 -20.95
CA ALA A 554 -66.32 38.60 -20.54
C ALA A 554 -67.62 37.76 -20.57
N PRO A 555 -67.60 36.54 -21.14
CA PRO A 555 -68.78 35.69 -21.17
C PRO A 555 -69.27 35.43 -19.75
N THR A 556 -70.60 35.41 -19.58
CA THR A 556 -71.29 35.22 -18.29
C THR A 556 -70.87 33.95 -17.52
N GLU A 557 -70.33 32.95 -18.23
CA GLU A 557 -69.66 31.79 -17.65
C GLU A 557 -68.31 31.55 -18.37
N SER A 558 -67.21 31.49 -17.62
CA SER A 558 -65.86 31.24 -18.16
C SER A 558 -65.59 29.79 -18.57
N SER A 559 -66.54 28.88 -18.29
CA SER A 559 -66.43 27.45 -18.59
C SER A 559 -67.80 26.76 -18.56
N VAL A 560 -67.98 25.73 -19.37
CA VAL A 560 -69.18 24.88 -19.40
C VAL A 560 -68.85 23.43 -19.10
N THR A 561 -69.71 22.73 -18.34
CA THR A 561 -69.53 21.31 -18.00
C THR A 561 -70.36 20.42 -18.92
N VAL A 562 -69.70 19.56 -19.69
CA VAL A 562 -70.33 18.45 -20.42
C VAL A 562 -70.46 17.27 -19.46
N LEU A 563 -71.70 16.95 -19.06
CA LEU A 563 -71.96 15.86 -18.12
C LEU A 563 -71.60 14.49 -18.70
N ALA A 564 -71.22 13.56 -17.83
CA ALA A 564 -70.89 12.18 -18.20
C ALA A 564 -72.03 11.55 -19.03
N GLY A 565 -71.67 10.96 -20.18
CA GLY A 565 -72.64 10.38 -21.12
C GLY A 565 -73.30 11.35 -22.10
N GLN A 566 -73.01 12.66 -22.05
CA GLN A 566 -73.49 13.66 -23.03
C GLN A 566 -72.38 14.04 -24.04
N THR A 567 -72.72 14.27 -25.31
CA THR A 567 -71.77 14.75 -26.32
C THR A 567 -71.78 16.27 -26.50
N THR A 568 -72.64 16.99 -25.80
CA THR A 568 -72.89 18.42 -26.01
C THR A 568 -73.21 19.12 -24.71
N ALA A 569 -72.68 20.34 -24.53
CA ALA A 569 -73.19 21.28 -23.53
C ALA A 569 -73.51 22.63 -24.18
N THR A 570 -74.44 23.36 -23.58
CA THR A 570 -74.89 24.68 -24.05
C THR A 570 -74.14 25.76 -23.30
N VAL A 571 -73.48 26.65 -24.02
CA VAL A 571 -72.92 27.91 -23.50
C VAL A 571 -73.94 29.01 -23.77
N THR A 572 -74.21 29.86 -22.79
CA THR A 572 -75.04 31.06 -22.95
C THR A 572 -74.17 32.30 -22.76
N VAL A 573 -74.31 33.26 -23.66
CA VAL A 573 -73.64 34.57 -23.62
C VAL A 573 -74.71 35.65 -23.64
N ALA A 574 -74.67 36.55 -22.67
CA ALA A 574 -75.49 37.77 -22.66
C ALA A 574 -74.70 38.92 -23.31
N GLY A 575 -75.32 39.63 -24.25
CA GLY A 575 -74.73 40.83 -24.88
C GLY A 575 -74.75 42.02 -23.92
N THR A 576 -73.63 42.73 -23.80
CA THR A 576 -73.49 43.84 -22.84
C THR A 576 -73.49 45.22 -23.49
N GLU A 577 -73.08 45.32 -24.76
CA GLU A 577 -73.18 46.52 -25.58
C GLU A 577 -73.77 46.18 -26.96
N ASP A 578 -74.16 47.21 -27.72
CA ASP A 578 -74.76 47.09 -29.06
C ASP A 578 -73.66 46.76 -30.09
N ASP A 579 -73.81 45.66 -30.87
CA ASP A 579 -72.87 45.09 -31.87
C ASP A 579 -71.71 44.15 -31.38
N ASP A 580 -71.79 43.52 -30.18
CA ASP A 580 -70.77 42.55 -29.69
C ASP A 580 -70.59 41.31 -30.62
N LEU A 581 -69.34 41.00 -31.03
CA LEU A 581 -69.02 39.96 -32.05
C LEU A 581 -68.18 38.79 -31.52
N VAL A 582 -68.75 37.97 -30.63
CA VAL A 582 -68.01 36.93 -29.90
C VAL A 582 -67.53 35.79 -30.81
N ALA A 583 -66.21 35.69 -30.97
CA ALA A 583 -65.53 34.52 -31.51
C ALA A 583 -65.17 33.55 -30.37
N ALA A 584 -66.08 32.61 -30.09
CA ALA A 584 -65.90 31.63 -29.03
C ALA A 584 -64.80 30.60 -29.36
N SER A 585 -63.66 30.72 -28.68
CA SER A 585 -62.60 29.72 -28.67
C SER A 585 -62.81 28.77 -27.50
N ALA A 586 -62.95 27.47 -27.79
CA ALA A 586 -63.22 26.43 -26.80
C ALA A 586 -61.97 25.56 -26.58
N THR A 587 -61.38 25.64 -25.40
CA THR A 587 -60.20 24.84 -25.02
C THR A 587 -60.59 23.81 -23.96
N LEU A 588 -60.30 22.53 -24.24
CA LEU A 588 -60.59 21.43 -23.33
C LEU A 588 -59.60 21.43 -22.16
N THR A 589 -60.09 21.58 -20.94
CA THR A 589 -59.28 21.50 -19.72
C THR A 589 -59.97 20.58 -18.72
N VAL A 590 -59.62 19.29 -18.73
CA VAL A 590 -60.29 18.28 -17.91
C VAL A 590 -59.72 18.29 -16.49
N SER A 591 -60.41 18.95 -15.56
CA SER A 591 -60.14 18.90 -14.12
C SER A 591 -61.04 17.87 -13.44
N ALA A 592 -60.49 16.72 -13.02
CA ALA A 592 -61.22 15.73 -12.23
C ALA A 592 -61.41 16.23 -10.78
N GLY A 593 -62.65 16.17 -10.29
CA GLY A 593 -63.13 17.02 -9.21
C GLY A 593 -62.53 16.81 -7.81
N ALA A 594 -62.20 17.93 -7.17
CA ALA A 594 -62.62 18.22 -5.81
C ALA A 594 -63.16 19.66 -5.76
N LEU A 595 -64.32 19.89 -5.14
CA LEU A 595 -64.82 21.26 -4.93
C LEU A 595 -64.04 21.91 -3.78
N SER A 596 -63.17 22.84 -4.13
CA SER A 596 -62.60 23.84 -3.22
C SER A 596 -62.93 25.23 -3.78
N ASP A 597 -63.78 25.99 -3.09
CA ASP A 597 -63.97 27.41 -3.40
C ASP A 597 -62.61 28.12 -3.24
N THR A 598 -62.13 28.72 -4.33
CA THR A 598 -60.88 29.49 -4.34
C THR A 598 -61.24 30.97 -4.46
N VAL A 599 -60.79 31.78 -3.50
CA VAL A 599 -60.97 33.24 -3.56
C VAL A 599 -59.90 33.84 -4.48
N VAL A 600 -60.33 34.51 -5.55
CA VAL A 600 -59.43 35.25 -6.43
C VAL A 600 -58.99 36.54 -5.74
N VAL A 601 -57.68 36.79 -5.71
CA VAL A 601 -57.09 38.06 -5.28
C VAL A 601 -56.74 38.87 -6.52
N ASP A 602 -57.58 39.85 -6.87
CA ASP A 602 -57.29 40.75 -7.98
C ASP A 602 -56.20 41.77 -7.61
N VAL A 603 -55.03 41.63 -8.23
CA VAL A 603 -53.97 42.64 -8.19
C VAL A 603 -54.15 43.58 -9.39
N THR A 604 -54.79 44.71 -9.17
CA THR A 604 -55.01 45.75 -10.19
C THR A 604 -53.85 46.75 -10.25
N ASP A 605 -52.70 46.31 -10.77
CA ASP A 605 -51.65 47.21 -11.27
C ASP A 605 -50.94 46.60 -12.50
N ASP A 606 -50.78 47.40 -13.56
CA ASP A 606 -50.23 46.99 -14.86
C ASP A 606 -48.68 47.04 -14.88
N ASP A 607 -48.06 47.59 -13.82
CA ASP A 607 -46.60 47.76 -13.75
C ASP A 607 -45.94 47.16 -12.47
N THR A 608 -45.00 46.24 -12.71
CA THR A 608 -43.90 45.73 -11.84
C THR A 608 -44.08 44.43 -11.01
N GLN A 609 -43.35 43.39 -11.45
CA GLN A 609 -43.26 42.04 -10.85
C GLN A 609 -42.29 41.96 -9.63
N ALA A 610 -42.62 42.54 -8.47
CA ALA A 610 -41.70 42.53 -7.32
C ALA A 610 -42.09 41.62 -6.14
N VAL A 611 -43.39 41.47 -5.84
CA VAL A 611 -43.88 40.83 -4.61
C VAL A 611 -44.89 39.73 -4.97
N VAL A 612 -44.80 38.57 -4.31
CA VAL A 612 -45.82 37.51 -4.41
C VAL A 612 -46.43 37.29 -3.05
N LEU A 613 -47.68 37.70 -2.91
CA LEU A 613 -48.55 37.17 -1.87
C LEU A 613 -49.02 35.78 -2.30
N SER A 614 -48.83 34.77 -1.45
CA SER A 614 -49.61 33.53 -1.55
C SER A 614 -50.48 33.43 -0.30
N ALA A 615 -51.68 34.01 -0.41
CA ALA A 615 -52.78 33.65 0.45
C ALA A 615 -53.45 32.41 -0.18
N ASP A 616 -52.90 31.23 0.09
CA ASP A 616 -53.59 29.98 -0.21
C ASP A 616 -54.79 29.91 0.76
N ASP A 617 -55.97 30.27 0.27
CA ASP A 617 -57.30 30.19 0.90
C ASP A 617 -57.44 30.76 2.34
N LEU A 618 -57.46 32.09 2.46
CA LEU A 618 -57.69 32.76 3.76
C LEU A 618 -59.19 32.80 4.14
N THR A 619 -59.70 31.76 4.78
CA THR A 619 -61.03 31.79 5.43
C THR A 619 -60.95 32.20 6.90
N VAL A 620 -61.50 33.37 7.26
CA VAL A 620 -61.51 33.89 8.64
C VAL A 620 -62.93 34.21 9.10
N VAL A 621 -63.40 33.53 10.14
CA VAL A 621 -64.71 33.81 10.77
C VAL A 621 -64.55 34.95 11.77
N ALA A 622 -65.57 35.81 11.91
CA ALA A 622 -65.56 36.96 12.82
C ALA A 622 -65.07 36.59 14.25
N GLY A 623 -63.96 37.21 14.68
CA GLY A 623 -63.31 36.93 15.96
C GLY A 623 -62.20 35.86 15.95
N ALA A 624 -61.84 35.29 14.80
CA ALA A 624 -60.70 34.39 14.62
C ALA A 624 -59.41 35.13 14.17
N GLU A 625 -58.29 34.40 14.12
CA GLU A 625 -57.01 34.86 13.57
C GLU A 625 -56.81 34.32 12.15
N GLY A 626 -56.36 35.17 11.21
CA GLY A 626 -55.99 34.77 9.86
C GLY A 626 -54.47 34.81 9.64
N GLN A 627 -53.91 33.89 8.83
CA GLN A 627 -52.49 33.87 8.48
C GLN A 627 -52.24 34.05 6.97
N VAL A 628 -51.65 35.18 6.58
CA VAL A 628 -51.21 35.46 5.20
C VAL A 628 -49.71 35.21 5.10
N SER A 629 -49.23 34.62 3.99
CA SER A 629 -47.79 34.41 3.76
C SER A 629 -47.24 35.30 2.66
N VAL A 630 -46.12 35.97 2.94
CA VAL A 630 -45.45 36.91 2.02
C VAL A 630 -44.08 36.39 1.61
N ARG A 631 -43.74 36.50 0.31
CA ARG A 631 -42.38 36.28 -0.22
C ARG A 631 -42.09 37.24 -1.38
N LEU A 632 -40.82 37.36 -1.76
CA LEU A 632 -40.43 38.10 -2.96
C LEU A 632 -40.39 37.17 -4.17
N ALA A 633 -40.80 37.67 -5.35
CA ALA A 633 -40.73 36.93 -6.60
C ALA A 633 -39.29 36.56 -6.99
N PHE A 634 -38.36 37.47 -6.68
CA PHE A 634 -36.95 37.42 -7.09
C PHE A 634 -36.03 37.74 -5.91
N GLN A 635 -34.76 37.33 -6.03
CA GLN A 635 -33.75 37.58 -5.00
C GLN A 635 -33.44 39.08 -4.93
N PRO A 636 -33.68 39.76 -3.79
CA PRO A 636 -33.34 41.17 -3.66
C PRO A 636 -31.82 41.33 -3.56
N VAL A 637 -31.31 42.51 -3.95
CA VAL A 637 -29.88 42.84 -3.90
C VAL A 637 -29.43 43.45 -2.56
N ALA A 638 -30.37 43.72 -1.67
CA ALA A 638 -30.19 44.22 -0.30
C ALA A 638 -31.36 43.72 0.56
N ASP A 639 -31.30 43.94 1.88
CA ASP A 639 -32.41 43.57 2.77
C ASP A 639 -33.64 44.47 2.51
N VAL A 640 -34.80 43.84 2.32
CA VAL A 640 -36.10 44.49 2.11
C VAL A 640 -36.89 44.43 3.40
N THR A 641 -37.24 45.59 3.96
CA THR A 641 -38.09 45.70 5.14
C THR A 641 -39.51 46.03 4.72
N LEU A 642 -40.46 45.16 5.08
CA LEU A 642 -41.90 45.32 4.87
C LEU A 642 -42.54 45.78 6.19
N THR A 643 -43.17 46.95 6.20
CA THR A 643 -43.97 47.43 7.35
C THR A 643 -45.44 47.17 7.08
N VAL A 644 -46.18 46.59 8.03
CA VAL A 644 -47.61 46.32 7.88
C VAL A 644 -48.44 47.20 8.79
N SER A 645 -49.29 48.04 8.19
CA SER A 645 -50.27 48.88 8.87
C SER A 645 -51.69 48.29 8.82
N SER A 646 -52.59 48.84 9.61
CA SER A 646 -54.04 48.67 9.45
C SER A 646 -54.73 49.97 9.83
N ASP A 647 -55.66 50.40 9.00
CA ASP A 647 -56.51 51.58 9.14
C ASP A 647 -57.89 51.27 9.75
N ALA A 648 -58.18 49.98 9.98
CA ALA A 648 -59.44 49.51 10.54
C ALA A 648 -59.80 50.21 11.86
N THR A 649 -60.95 50.88 11.89
CA THR A 649 -61.40 51.71 13.03
C THR A 649 -61.59 50.94 14.34
N ASN A 650 -61.66 49.61 14.30
CA ASN A 650 -61.79 48.71 15.44
C ASN A 650 -60.54 47.85 15.72
N LYS A 651 -59.34 48.47 15.78
CA LYS A 651 -58.10 47.87 16.34
C LYS A 651 -57.81 46.41 15.92
N ALA A 652 -57.73 46.14 14.62
CA ALA A 652 -57.05 44.94 14.16
C ALA A 652 -55.58 44.99 14.60
N THR A 653 -55.00 43.84 14.99
CA THR A 653 -53.59 43.75 15.38
C THR A 653 -52.87 42.82 14.42
N VAL A 654 -51.81 43.30 13.76
CA VAL A 654 -50.98 42.50 12.86
C VAL A 654 -49.66 42.15 13.53
N THR A 655 -49.26 40.89 13.46
CA THR A 655 -48.03 40.39 14.08
C THR A 655 -47.28 39.45 13.13
N PRO A 656 -45.97 39.68 12.87
CA PRO A 656 -45.18 40.86 13.23
C PRO A 656 -45.62 42.12 12.44
N ALA A 657 -45.41 43.30 13.03
CA ALA A 657 -45.70 44.58 12.37
C ALA A 657 -44.63 44.99 11.33
N GLU A 658 -43.48 44.31 11.32
CA GLU A 658 -42.33 44.57 10.45
C GLU A 658 -41.66 43.22 10.09
N VAL A 659 -41.42 42.97 8.80
CA VAL A 659 -40.81 41.74 8.26
C VAL A 659 -39.60 42.11 7.42
N VAL A 660 -38.44 41.49 7.69
CA VAL A 660 -37.21 41.71 6.91
C VAL A 660 -36.91 40.48 6.04
N LEU A 661 -36.98 40.67 4.72
CA LEU A 661 -36.62 39.68 3.71
C LEU A 661 -35.24 40.01 3.14
N THR A 662 -34.27 39.17 3.47
CA THR A 662 -32.88 39.27 3.03
C THR A 662 -32.65 38.49 1.73
N PRO A 663 -31.53 38.73 1.01
CA PRO A 663 -31.15 37.91 -0.13
C PRO A 663 -30.99 36.40 0.18
N ALA A 664 -30.91 36.00 1.46
CA ALA A 664 -30.74 34.61 1.88
C ALA A 664 -32.04 33.87 2.23
N ASN A 665 -33.15 34.59 2.47
CA ASN A 665 -34.45 34.00 2.86
C ASN A 665 -35.64 34.49 2.03
N TYR A 666 -35.42 35.28 0.97
CA TYR A 666 -36.47 35.87 0.12
C TYR A 666 -37.51 34.89 -0.45
N ALA A 667 -37.11 33.63 -0.68
CA ALA A 667 -37.96 32.57 -1.23
C ALA A 667 -38.69 31.75 -0.15
N THR A 668 -38.37 31.96 1.13
CA THR A 668 -39.06 31.32 2.26
C THR A 668 -40.25 32.19 2.66
N PRO A 669 -41.51 31.69 2.61
CA PRO A 669 -42.66 32.48 2.99
C PRO A 669 -42.61 32.88 4.47
N VAL A 670 -42.90 34.16 4.76
CA VAL A 670 -43.04 34.66 6.14
C VAL A 670 -44.52 34.86 6.44
N ALA A 671 -45.00 34.21 7.50
CA ALA A 671 -46.39 34.31 7.95
C ALA A 671 -46.64 35.61 8.73
N LEU A 672 -47.71 36.31 8.36
CA LEU A 672 -48.31 37.44 9.05
C LEU A 672 -49.62 36.97 9.69
N THR A 673 -49.78 37.17 11.00
CA THR A 673 -51.03 36.87 11.71
C THR A 673 -51.83 38.16 11.91
N ILE A 674 -53.08 38.16 11.46
CA ILE A 674 -54.04 39.27 11.60
C ILE A 674 -55.13 38.84 12.59
N ALA A 675 -55.30 39.59 13.68
CA ALA A 675 -56.25 39.27 14.74
C ALA A 675 -57.23 40.43 15.01
N GLY A 676 -58.53 40.11 15.08
CA GLY A 676 -59.54 40.98 15.72
C GLY A 676 -60.50 41.77 14.82
N VAL A 677 -60.72 41.38 13.55
CA VAL A 677 -61.70 42.04 12.67
C VAL A 677 -63.13 41.53 12.85
N SER A 678 -64.09 42.45 12.73
CA SER A 678 -65.53 42.17 12.62
C SER A 678 -66.13 43.08 11.53
N HIS A 679 -66.16 42.58 10.29
CA HIS A 679 -66.52 43.27 9.03
C HIS A 679 -65.67 44.54 8.75
N GLY A 680 -64.86 44.50 7.69
CA GLY A 680 -64.09 45.67 7.23
C GLY A 680 -62.82 45.29 6.44
N SER A 681 -62.38 46.19 5.56
CA SER A 681 -61.10 46.04 4.86
C SER A 681 -59.91 46.38 5.77
N ALA A 682 -58.75 45.80 5.43
CA ALA A 682 -57.45 46.13 5.99
C ALA A 682 -56.46 46.35 4.84
N THR A 683 -55.89 47.55 4.75
CA THR A 683 -54.88 47.88 3.74
C THR A 683 -53.47 47.48 4.19
N VAL A 684 -52.85 46.55 3.46
CA VAL A 684 -51.44 46.17 3.60
C VAL A 684 -50.62 47.00 2.62
N THR A 685 -49.94 48.04 3.11
CA THR A 685 -49.01 48.83 2.30
C THR A 685 -47.62 48.18 2.31
N VAL A 686 -47.08 47.90 1.13
CA VAL A 686 -45.72 47.38 0.94
C VAL A 686 -44.80 48.51 0.48
N SER A 687 -43.96 48.97 1.40
CA SER A 687 -42.92 49.97 1.15
C SER A 687 -41.54 49.30 1.12
N ALA A 688 -40.74 49.54 0.07
CA ALA A 688 -39.37 49.04 -0.01
C ALA A 688 -38.42 50.13 -0.55
N PRO A 689 -37.18 50.27 -0.04
CA PRO A 689 -36.25 51.32 -0.50
C PRO A 689 -35.91 51.20 -1.99
N GLY A 690 -36.54 52.02 -2.83
CA GLY A 690 -36.31 52.06 -4.28
C GLY A 690 -37.38 51.39 -5.14
N LEU A 691 -38.49 50.92 -4.54
CA LEU A 691 -39.71 50.55 -5.24
C LEU A 691 -40.83 51.57 -4.92
N PRO A 692 -41.84 51.74 -5.80
CA PRO A 692 -43.04 52.49 -5.43
C PRO A 692 -43.79 51.80 -4.29
N ASP A 693 -44.45 52.58 -3.43
CA ASP A 693 -45.32 52.04 -2.38
C ASP A 693 -46.55 51.37 -3.03
N GLN A 694 -46.69 50.05 -2.90
CA GLN A 694 -47.88 49.33 -3.35
C GLN A 694 -48.85 49.18 -2.18
N THR A 695 -50.14 49.45 -2.40
CA THR A 695 -51.19 49.29 -1.39
C THR A 695 -52.11 48.17 -1.81
N ILE A 696 -52.22 47.14 -0.98
CA ILE A 696 -53.04 45.95 -1.24
C ILE A 696 -54.19 45.97 -0.24
N GLU A 697 -55.41 46.15 -0.72
CA GLU A 697 -56.61 46.19 0.12
C GLU A 697 -57.16 44.78 0.30
N VAL A 698 -57.17 44.30 1.54
CA VAL A 698 -57.70 42.98 1.90
C VAL A 698 -59.08 43.18 2.53
N THR A 699 -60.14 42.94 1.76
CA THR A 699 -61.52 43.05 2.25
C THR A 699 -61.95 41.75 2.93
N VAL A 700 -62.41 41.84 4.18
CA VAL A 700 -63.04 40.74 4.90
C VAL A 700 -64.50 41.09 5.14
N ASP A 701 -65.39 40.36 4.46
CA ASP A 701 -66.86 40.49 4.57
C ASP A 701 -67.39 39.56 5.67
#